data_AF-A0A3N6NYN7-F1
#
_entry.id   AF-A0A3N6NYN7-F1
#
_cell.length_a   1.000
_cell.length_b   1.000
_cell.length_c   1.000
_cell.angle_alpha   90.00
_cell.angle_beta   90.00
_cell.angle_gamma   90.00
#
_symmetry.space_group_name_H-M   'P 1'
#
loop_
_entity.id
_entity.type
_entity.pdbx_description
1 polymer ?
#
loop_
_entity_poly.entity_id
_entity_poly.type
_entity_poly.pdbx_seq_one_letter_code
_entity_poly.pdbx_strand_id
1 'polypeptide(L)'
;MAMASSDYGAEQIQVLEGLEAVRKRPGMYIGTTGPRGLHHLIYEVVDNSIDEALAGYCTHIEVDLNEDGSVKVTDDGRGIPVDTHSKTGKSALETVMTVLHAGGKFGGGGYKVSGGLHGVGVSVVNALSEWVEVTVWRDKKTHIQGYERGKPTGNLKSKSNKEKRTGTSVHFLPDEQIFTTGIEFDYNTIVGRLRELAYLNAGVKITITDHRLELIKSDEPRVESYCYEGGIKEYVVYMNREKQPLHEEVIFVQGEKNDVQVEVALQWCVDAFSDNVLGFANNIRTIDGGTHLEGLKTVLTRTMNGIARKRNKLKESDSNLGGENVREGLTAVISVKVPEPEFEGQTKTKLGNTEVRGIVDSLVGEVLTEYLDFNPQIADAVLEKAIQAFKAAEAARRARDLVRRKSVLESSPLPGKLADCSTKNPEESEIYLVEGDSAGGCWLKNQQIALADGRNLSFGEIVAEQAEGKEHFCYTINEKGYVAIERIINARMTKQNARVIKIILDNDETLICTPDHPFMLRDGSYKPAALLTPNDALMPLYRKLSQKTKTGQGLDGYEMVWNHKKEKWIYTHLLADFYNLNAGVYKSGDGNHRHHVDFNKLNNNPTNIQRLPAEDHLALHREHLEFTLHRPDVKEKSRQAHTTDEFRAKMKERMQEPETREILSQQAKAQWEVDEYKAFMVQKWREFYDSNEEYREQNREQLMKAQQEYWSKAENCEARAEQVRDYFANNPEAREAASEVAKQQWQDEDLLEWRRQKTKEQWTPEFRAKRREALNQTYYRKTLEALHKVYQSSRFIDLELYDIYRRREKDKSMLKFETFCDRYFGGDEFLARDAIRNYNHRVVSIEPLEERRDVYDIEVPNTHNFALASGVFVHNSAKQGRDRRFQAILPLRGKIINIEKTDDARIYKNNEIQSMITALGLGIKGDEFDVSQLRYHKVIIMTDADVDGAHIRTLLLTFFYRYKRALVDQGYVYIACPPLYKVERGRNHYYCYSDRELNQLVQNEFPANANYTIQRFKGLGEMMPGQLWDTTMNPETRTLKQVEIEDAAEADRIFTVLMGDRVAPRREFIETYGPKLNITDLDI
;
A
#
# COMPACT_ATOMS: atom_id res chain seq x y z
N MET A 1 -17.82 8.10 -40.79
CA MET A 1 -16.76 7.17 -41.21
C MET A 1 -17.32 5.76 -41.10
N ALA A 2 -17.38 5.03 -42.21
CA ALA A 2 -17.87 3.65 -42.25
C ALA A 2 -16.83 2.72 -41.58
N MET A 3 -17.29 1.80 -40.74
CA MET A 3 -16.50 0.68 -40.24
C MET A 3 -16.10 -0.22 -41.42
N ALA A 4 -14.80 -0.35 -41.67
CA ALA A 4 -14.28 -1.33 -42.61
C ALA A 4 -14.53 -2.73 -42.04
N SER A 5 -15.19 -3.59 -42.83
CA SER A 5 -15.31 -5.02 -42.56
C SER A 5 -13.91 -5.66 -42.59
N SER A 6 -13.49 -6.25 -41.47
CA SER A 6 -12.26 -7.03 -41.40
C SER A 6 -12.51 -8.43 -41.97
N ASP A 7 -12.38 -8.60 -43.28
CA ASP A 7 -12.40 -9.92 -43.91
C ASP A 7 -11.13 -10.69 -43.54
N TYR A 8 -11.28 -11.75 -42.71
CA TYR A 8 -10.22 -12.71 -42.42
C TYR A 8 -10.08 -13.70 -43.58
N GLY A 9 -9.25 -13.35 -44.57
CA GLY A 9 -8.96 -14.17 -45.75
C GLY A 9 -7.57 -14.80 -45.72
N ALA A 10 -7.25 -15.61 -46.74
CA ALA A 10 -5.95 -16.29 -46.87
C ALA A 10 -4.75 -15.33 -46.88
N GLU A 11 -4.93 -14.10 -47.38
CA GLU A 11 -3.89 -13.06 -47.41
C GLU A 11 -3.48 -12.54 -46.02
N GLN A 12 -4.29 -12.79 -44.98
CA GLN A 12 -3.93 -12.48 -43.58
C GLN A 12 -3.10 -13.60 -42.93
N ILE A 13 -2.92 -14.75 -43.59
CA ILE A 13 -2.02 -15.82 -43.13
C ILE A 13 -0.59 -15.45 -43.55
N GLN A 14 0.19 -14.94 -42.59
CA GLN A 14 1.58 -14.62 -42.80
C GLN A 14 2.46 -15.85 -42.56
N VAL A 15 3.11 -16.37 -43.61
CA VAL A 15 4.14 -17.40 -43.51
C VAL A 15 5.49 -16.71 -43.29
N LEU A 16 6.18 -17.07 -42.20
CA LEU A 16 7.51 -16.54 -41.89
C LEU A 16 8.56 -17.51 -42.42
N GLU A 17 9.38 -17.08 -43.38
CA GLU A 17 10.40 -17.93 -44.01
C GLU A 17 11.75 -17.83 -43.29
N GLY A 18 12.50 -18.94 -43.26
CA GLY A 18 13.85 -18.99 -42.68
C GLY A 18 13.88 -18.62 -41.20
N LEU A 19 14.72 -17.64 -40.85
CA LEU A 19 14.94 -17.19 -39.46
C LEU A 19 14.04 -16.02 -39.04
N GLU A 20 13.13 -15.55 -39.90
CA GLU A 20 12.19 -14.47 -39.54
C GLU A 20 11.24 -14.87 -38.42
N ALA A 21 10.87 -16.16 -38.35
CA ALA A 21 10.05 -16.71 -37.27
C ALA A 21 10.72 -16.55 -35.90
N VAL A 22 12.03 -16.79 -35.83
CA VAL A 22 12.83 -16.68 -34.60
C VAL A 22 12.87 -15.23 -34.12
N ARG A 23 13.17 -14.29 -35.01
CA ARG A 23 13.22 -12.85 -34.68
C ARG A 23 11.88 -12.28 -34.25
N LYS A 24 10.77 -12.76 -34.82
CA LYS A 24 9.43 -12.29 -34.49
C LYS A 24 8.92 -12.85 -33.15
N ARG A 25 9.39 -14.03 -32.74
CA ARG A 25 9.02 -14.69 -31.48
C ARG A 25 10.24 -15.28 -30.74
N PRO A 26 11.20 -14.44 -30.31
CA PRO A 26 12.46 -14.90 -29.71
C PRO A 26 12.27 -15.72 -28.44
N GLY A 27 11.30 -15.35 -27.60
CA GLY A 27 11.02 -16.07 -26.33
C GLY A 27 10.66 -17.55 -26.52
N MET A 28 10.14 -17.96 -27.67
CA MET A 28 9.88 -19.39 -27.94
C MET A 28 11.16 -20.22 -28.10
N TYR A 29 12.28 -19.58 -28.44
CA TYR A 29 13.55 -20.25 -28.73
C TYR A 29 14.56 -20.09 -27.60
N ILE A 30 14.65 -18.90 -26.99
CA ILE A 30 15.61 -18.58 -25.92
C ILE A 30 14.94 -18.32 -24.56
N GLY A 31 13.65 -18.61 -24.43
CA GLY A 31 12.85 -18.43 -23.22
C GLY A 31 12.38 -16.99 -23.00
N THR A 32 13.30 -16.02 -22.95
CA THR A 32 12.98 -14.60 -22.70
C THR A 32 13.85 -13.68 -23.56
N THR A 33 13.52 -12.39 -23.63
CA THR A 33 14.36 -11.34 -24.23
C THR A 33 15.09 -10.49 -23.18
N GLY A 34 15.14 -10.96 -21.92
CA GLY A 34 15.88 -10.33 -20.83
C GLY A 34 17.29 -10.91 -20.66
N PRO A 35 17.98 -10.62 -19.53
CA PRO A 35 19.34 -11.07 -19.24
C PRO A 35 19.53 -12.59 -19.40
N ARG A 36 18.57 -13.38 -18.93
CA ARG A 36 18.59 -14.84 -19.06
C ARG A 36 18.63 -15.30 -20.53
N GLY A 37 17.80 -14.70 -21.39
CA GLY A 37 17.79 -15.00 -22.82
C GLY A 37 19.06 -14.56 -23.53
N LEU A 38 19.64 -13.44 -23.08
CA LEU A 38 20.92 -12.94 -23.57
C LEU A 38 22.06 -13.91 -23.28
N HIS A 39 22.21 -14.38 -22.04
CA HIS A 39 23.24 -15.35 -21.66
C HIS A 39 23.06 -16.70 -22.36
N HIS A 40 21.81 -17.08 -22.65
CA HIS A 40 21.49 -18.30 -23.38
C HIS A 40 22.13 -18.34 -24.78
N LEU A 41 22.35 -17.19 -25.43
CA LEU A 41 23.06 -17.14 -26.71
C LEU A 41 24.49 -17.68 -26.60
N ILE A 42 25.20 -17.35 -25.50
CA ILE A 42 26.55 -17.88 -25.24
C ILE A 42 26.47 -19.39 -25.00
N TYR A 43 25.51 -19.83 -24.18
CA TYR A 43 25.36 -21.23 -23.83
C TYR A 43 25.16 -22.11 -25.06
N GLU A 44 24.34 -21.68 -26.02
CA GLU A 44 24.12 -22.44 -27.26
C GLU A 44 25.40 -22.59 -28.11
N VAL A 45 26.28 -21.58 -28.11
CA VAL A 45 27.56 -21.67 -28.83
C VAL A 45 28.54 -22.56 -28.08
N VAL A 46 28.67 -22.37 -26.76
CA VAL A 46 29.55 -23.17 -25.90
C VAL A 46 29.15 -24.64 -25.90
N ASP A 47 27.85 -24.95 -25.84
CA ASP A 47 27.33 -26.32 -25.84
C ASP A 47 27.71 -27.06 -27.14
N ASN A 48 27.78 -26.36 -28.29
CA ASN A 48 28.29 -26.96 -29.53
C ASN A 48 29.78 -27.31 -29.44
N SER A 49 30.58 -26.45 -28.82
CA SER A 49 32.01 -26.73 -28.57
C SER A 49 32.19 -27.88 -27.57
N ILE A 50 31.32 -27.97 -26.56
CA ILE A 50 31.30 -29.10 -25.61
C ILE A 50 30.88 -30.41 -26.30
N ASP A 51 29.96 -30.38 -27.26
CA ASP A 51 29.61 -31.58 -28.05
C ASP A 51 30.82 -32.09 -28.88
N GLU A 52 31.70 -31.21 -29.37
CA GLU A 52 32.98 -31.60 -29.98
C GLU A 52 33.96 -32.20 -28.95
N ALA A 53 33.91 -31.72 -27.71
CA ALA A 53 34.73 -32.25 -26.62
C ALA A 53 34.26 -33.64 -26.18
N LEU A 54 32.93 -33.85 -26.08
CA LEU A 54 32.32 -35.16 -25.82
C LEU A 54 32.65 -36.18 -26.93
N ALA A 55 32.80 -35.72 -28.17
CA ALA A 55 33.26 -36.55 -29.28
C ALA A 55 34.77 -36.83 -29.25
N GLY A 56 35.53 -36.25 -28.32
CA GLY A 56 36.95 -36.47 -28.10
C GLY A 56 37.88 -35.65 -28.98
N TYR A 57 37.38 -34.58 -29.61
CA TYR A 57 38.17 -33.76 -30.55
C TYR A 57 38.54 -32.38 -30.01
N CYS A 58 37.76 -31.82 -29.09
CA CYS A 58 38.04 -30.52 -28.46
C CYS A 58 38.66 -30.73 -27.06
N THR A 59 39.71 -29.97 -26.77
CA THR A 59 40.38 -29.94 -25.46
C THR A 59 40.37 -28.56 -24.82
N HIS A 60 40.19 -27.49 -25.60
CA HIS A 60 40.21 -26.11 -25.13
C HIS A 60 39.11 -25.27 -25.75
N ILE A 61 38.32 -24.61 -24.90
CA ILE A 61 37.30 -23.63 -25.27
C ILE A 61 37.64 -22.27 -24.65
N GLU A 62 37.59 -21.22 -25.46
CA GLU A 62 37.84 -19.83 -25.05
C GLU A 62 36.58 -18.98 -25.25
N VAL A 63 36.21 -18.21 -24.23
CA VAL A 63 35.06 -17.29 -24.24
C VAL A 63 35.57 -15.88 -23.95
N ASP A 64 35.53 -14.99 -24.93
CA ASP A 64 35.91 -13.58 -24.78
C ASP A 64 34.65 -12.70 -24.72
N LEU A 65 34.52 -11.90 -23.66
CA LEU A 65 33.57 -10.79 -23.57
C LEU A 65 34.29 -9.50 -23.95
N ASN A 66 33.88 -8.85 -25.04
CA ASN A 66 34.59 -7.70 -25.61
C ASN A 66 34.00 -6.36 -25.16
N GLU A 67 34.81 -5.29 -25.29
CA GLU A 67 34.43 -3.91 -24.94
C GLU A 67 33.21 -3.38 -25.71
N ASP A 68 33.01 -3.84 -26.94
CA ASP A 68 31.90 -3.45 -27.81
C ASP A 68 30.58 -4.19 -27.50
N GLY A 69 30.56 -5.01 -26.44
CA GLY A 69 29.42 -5.83 -26.05
C GLY A 69 29.28 -7.14 -26.85
N SER A 70 30.21 -7.43 -27.77
CA SER A 70 30.22 -8.68 -28.52
C SER A 70 30.85 -9.83 -27.72
N VAL A 71 30.52 -11.06 -28.10
CA VAL A 71 31.08 -12.28 -27.51
C VAL A 71 31.74 -13.12 -28.58
N LYS A 72 32.93 -13.64 -28.28
CA LYS A 72 33.62 -14.60 -29.14
C LYS A 72 33.83 -15.92 -28.41
N VAL A 73 33.33 -17.02 -28.98
CA VAL A 73 33.58 -18.37 -28.47
C VAL A 73 34.46 -19.10 -29.48
N THR A 74 35.56 -19.68 -29.03
CA THR A 74 36.53 -20.38 -29.87
C THR A 74 36.82 -21.77 -29.31
N ASP A 75 36.78 -22.79 -30.16
CA ASP A 75 37.17 -24.16 -29.84
C ASP A 75 38.32 -24.65 -30.73
N ASP A 76 38.97 -25.72 -30.28
CA ASP A 76 40.01 -26.46 -30.99
C ASP A 76 39.51 -27.79 -31.60
N GLY A 77 38.19 -27.94 -31.80
CA GLY A 77 37.57 -29.15 -32.31
C GLY A 77 37.82 -29.41 -33.80
N ARG A 78 36.94 -30.20 -34.46
CA ARG A 78 37.10 -30.55 -35.89
C ARG A 78 36.82 -29.39 -36.85
N GLY A 79 36.09 -28.37 -36.38
CA GLY A 79 35.56 -27.29 -37.22
C GLY A 79 34.27 -27.65 -37.96
N ILE A 80 33.30 -26.73 -38.02
CA ILE A 80 32.03 -26.94 -38.74
C ILE A 80 32.30 -27.32 -40.22
N PRO A 81 31.61 -28.32 -40.80
CA PRO A 81 31.79 -28.68 -42.20
C PRO A 81 31.54 -27.51 -43.16
N VAL A 82 32.39 -27.37 -44.18
CA VAL A 82 32.34 -26.25 -45.15
C VAL A 82 31.98 -26.71 -46.57
N ASP A 83 31.91 -28.02 -46.80
CA ASP A 83 31.54 -28.61 -48.08
C ASP A 83 30.11 -28.24 -48.48
N THR A 84 29.81 -28.34 -49.78
CA THR A 84 28.46 -28.07 -50.28
C THR A 84 27.48 -29.14 -49.79
N HIS A 85 26.40 -28.72 -49.14
CA HIS A 85 25.36 -29.60 -48.63
C HIS A 85 24.39 -30.01 -49.74
N SER A 86 24.13 -31.32 -49.87
CA SER A 86 23.46 -31.92 -51.04
C SER A 86 22.01 -31.46 -51.24
N LYS A 87 21.28 -31.11 -50.18
CA LYS A 87 19.88 -30.64 -50.28
C LYS A 87 19.74 -29.13 -50.47
N THR A 88 20.61 -28.34 -49.84
CA THR A 88 20.48 -26.88 -49.81
C THR A 88 21.31 -26.21 -50.91
N GLY A 89 22.30 -26.90 -51.49
CA GLY A 89 23.21 -26.35 -52.50
C GLY A 89 24.15 -25.25 -51.98
N LYS A 90 24.11 -24.96 -50.68
CA LYS A 90 24.94 -23.99 -49.97
C LYS A 90 26.09 -24.70 -49.24
N SER A 91 27.06 -23.96 -48.72
CA SER A 91 28.02 -24.55 -47.78
C SER A 91 27.29 -25.13 -46.57
N ALA A 92 27.81 -26.20 -45.99
CA ALA A 92 27.24 -26.77 -44.77
C ALA A 92 27.26 -25.75 -43.62
N LEU A 93 28.31 -24.90 -43.54
CA LEU A 93 28.37 -23.75 -42.62
C LEU A 93 27.17 -22.80 -42.80
N GLU A 94 26.92 -22.33 -44.03
CA GLU A 94 25.77 -21.45 -44.28
C GLU A 94 24.44 -22.15 -43.98
N THR A 95 24.36 -23.45 -44.26
CA THR A 95 23.17 -24.25 -44.00
C THR A 95 22.85 -24.32 -42.51
N VAL A 96 23.82 -24.63 -41.65
CA VAL A 96 23.59 -24.69 -40.18
C VAL A 96 23.33 -23.31 -39.57
N MET A 97 23.86 -22.25 -40.18
CA MET A 97 23.67 -20.87 -39.70
C MET A 97 22.33 -20.25 -40.13
N THR A 98 21.71 -20.71 -41.22
CA THR A 98 20.54 -20.04 -41.82
C THR A 98 19.28 -20.90 -41.88
N VAL A 99 19.38 -22.20 -41.64
CA VAL A 99 18.25 -23.13 -41.69
C VAL A 99 18.00 -23.72 -40.31
N LEU A 100 16.76 -23.60 -39.82
CA LEU A 100 16.34 -24.26 -38.58
C LEU A 100 16.33 -25.78 -38.76
N HIS A 101 16.67 -26.51 -37.71
CA HIS A 101 16.75 -27.98 -37.71
C HIS A 101 17.79 -28.54 -38.71
N ALA A 102 18.83 -27.76 -39.01
CA ALA A 102 19.96 -28.20 -39.82
C ALA A 102 21.18 -28.45 -38.94
N GLY A 103 21.62 -29.70 -38.84
CA GLY A 103 22.81 -30.08 -38.07
C GLY A 103 23.18 -31.55 -38.21
N GLY A 104 24.43 -31.90 -37.86
CA GLY A 104 24.92 -33.28 -37.90
C GLY A 104 24.40 -34.19 -36.78
N LYS A 105 23.49 -33.68 -35.94
CA LYS A 105 23.02 -34.29 -34.69
C LYS A 105 21.80 -35.21 -34.87
N PHE A 106 21.19 -35.26 -36.07
CA PHE A 106 19.93 -35.99 -36.34
C PHE A 106 20.10 -37.36 -37.02
N GLY A 107 21.32 -37.81 -37.28
CA GLY A 107 21.59 -38.98 -38.14
C GLY A 107 22.50 -40.04 -37.55
N GLY A 108 22.79 -40.01 -36.25
CA GLY A 108 23.65 -40.97 -35.53
C GLY A 108 25.13 -41.01 -35.93
N GLY A 109 25.51 -40.47 -37.10
CA GLY A 109 26.88 -40.55 -37.63
C GLY A 109 27.83 -39.41 -37.25
N GLY A 110 27.33 -38.26 -36.77
CA GLY A 110 28.15 -37.09 -36.46
C GLY A 110 28.63 -36.98 -35.00
N TYR A 111 27.78 -37.41 -34.06
CA TYR A 111 28.00 -37.40 -32.60
C TYR A 111 27.32 -38.65 -32.00
N LYS A 112 28.03 -39.41 -31.14
CA LYS A 112 27.46 -40.57 -30.44
C LYS A 112 26.51 -40.15 -29.30
N VAL A 113 26.81 -39.01 -28.66
CA VAL A 113 26.03 -38.37 -27.58
C VAL A 113 26.15 -36.86 -27.76
N SER A 114 25.04 -36.11 -27.63
CA SER A 114 25.07 -34.63 -27.70
C SER A 114 23.97 -33.99 -26.86
N GLY A 115 24.20 -32.78 -26.34
CA GLY A 115 23.18 -31.99 -25.65
C GLY A 115 22.24 -31.24 -26.62
N GLY A 116 22.74 -30.88 -27.80
CA GLY A 116 22.00 -30.10 -28.80
C GLY A 116 21.03 -30.91 -29.67
N LEU A 117 19.83 -31.22 -29.19
CA LEU A 117 18.90 -32.12 -29.91
C LEU A 117 18.16 -31.53 -31.11
N HIS A 118 18.00 -30.21 -31.19
CA HIS A 118 17.03 -29.58 -32.08
C HIS A 118 17.63 -28.95 -33.33
N GLY A 119 18.96 -28.87 -33.46
CA GLY A 119 19.63 -28.28 -34.62
C GLY A 119 19.23 -26.82 -34.93
N VAL A 120 18.85 -26.06 -33.90
CA VAL A 120 18.42 -24.65 -34.00
C VAL A 120 19.34 -23.68 -33.26
N GLY A 121 20.25 -24.15 -32.40
CA GLY A 121 21.02 -23.30 -31.49
C GLY A 121 21.78 -22.17 -32.17
N VAL A 122 22.76 -22.50 -33.02
CA VAL A 122 23.62 -21.50 -33.66
C VAL A 122 22.87 -20.63 -34.69
N SER A 123 21.80 -21.15 -35.31
CA SER A 123 20.95 -20.37 -36.22
C SER A 123 20.04 -19.40 -35.47
N VAL A 124 19.62 -19.72 -34.24
CA VAL A 124 18.95 -18.78 -33.33
C VAL A 124 19.90 -17.68 -32.89
N VAL A 125 21.15 -18.01 -32.53
CA VAL A 125 22.18 -16.99 -32.23
C VAL A 125 22.37 -16.06 -33.41
N ASN A 126 22.46 -16.59 -34.63
CA ASN A 126 22.54 -15.79 -35.85
C ASN A 126 21.31 -14.89 -36.08
N ALA A 127 20.11 -15.43 -35.85
CA ALA A 127 18.87 -14.68 -36.00
C ALA A 127 18.77 -13.52 -35.00
N LEU A 128 19.22 -13.72 -33.76
CA LEU A 128 19.06 -12.78 -32.65
C LEU A 128 20.25 -11.85 -32.45
N SER A 129 21.25 -11.92 -33.34
CA SER A 129 22.41 -11.03 -33.35
C SER A 129 22.27 -9.96 -34.43
N GLU A 130 22.81 -8.78 -34.18
CA GLU A 130 22.96 -7.74 -35.19
C GLU A 130 23.89 -8.24 -36.30
N TRP A 131 25.04 -8.78 -35.91
CA TRP A 131 25.99 -9.45 -36.79
C TRP A 131 26.60 -10.69 -36.12
N VAL A 132 27.00 -11.65 -36.96
CA VAL A 132 27.77 -12.83 -36.57
C VAL A 132 28.88 -13.05 -37.59
N GLU A 133 30.11 -13.27 -37.14
CA GLU A 133 31.22 -13.76 -37.95
C GLU A 133 31.61 -15.16 -37.49
N VAL A 134 31.65 -16.12 -38.41
CA VAL A 134 32.11 -17.48 -38.13
C VAL A 134 33.40 -17.74 -38.89
N THR A 135 34.44 -18.10 -38.13
CA THR A 135 35.73 -18.55 -38.65
C THR A 135 35.90 -20.04 -38.39
N VAL A 136 36.13 -20.83 -39.44
CA VAL A 136 36.38 -22.27 -39.35
C VAL A 136 37.81 -22.55 -39.81
N TRP A 137 38.57 -23.27 -38.99
CA TRP A 137 39.86 -23.85 -39.37
C TRP A 137 39.68 -25.33 -39.66
N ARG A 138 39.79 -25.71 -40.94
CA ARG A 138 39.63 -27.09 -41.40
C ARG A 138 40.43 -27.32 -42.68
N ASP A 139 40.96 -28.52 -42.88
CA ASP A 139 41.69 -28.91 -44.10
C ASP A 139 42.83 -27.94 -44.50
N LYS A 140 43.55 -27.40 -43.51
CA LYS A 140 44.62 -26.39 -43.68
C LYS A 140 44.15 -25.10 -44.38
N LYS A 141 42.87 -24.78 -44.24
CA LYS A 141 42.27 -23.55 -44.72
C LYS A 141 41.56 -22.83 -43.57
N THR A 142 41.52 -21.52 -43.68
CA THR A 142 40.69 -20.65 -42.85
C THR A 142 39.51 -20.21 -43.70
N HIS A 143 38.31 -20.55 -43.24
CA HIS A 143 37.05 -20.20 -43.88
C HIS A 143 36.35 -19.16 -43.02
N ILE A 144 35.90 -18.05 -43.61
CA ILE A 144 35.24 -16.96 -42.89
C ILE A 144 33.93 -16.62 -43.61
N GLN A 145 32.84 -16.51 -42.85
CA GLN A 145 31.55 -16.05 -43.35
C GLN A 145 30.88 -15.15 -42.31
N GLY A 146 30.41 -14.00 -42.77
CA GLY A 146 29.66 -13.04 -41.97
C GLY A 146 28.16 -13.15 -42.22
N TYR A 147 27.38 -12.76 -41.22
CA TYR A 147 25.93 -12.70 -41.24
C TYR A 147 25.45 -11.42 -40.55
N GLU A 148 24.34 -10.88 -41.02
CA GLU A 148 23.63 -9.76 -40.41
C GLU A 148 22.17 -10.16 -40.21
N ARG A 149 21.70 -10.14 -38.95
CA ARG A 149 20.31 -10.48 -38.59
C ARG A 149 19.80 -11.78 -39.22
N GLY A 150 20.62 -12.83 -39.18
CA GLY A 150 20.31 -14.15 -39.75
C GLY A 150 20.56 -14.30 -41.26
N LYS A 151 20.98 -13.25 -41.97
CA LYS A 151 21.22 -13.29 -43.43
C LYS A 151 22.72 -13.28 -43.74
N PRO A 152 23.24 -14.13 -44.64
CA PRO A 152 24.65 -14.12 -44.99
C PRO A 152 25.03 -12.83 -45.73
N THR A 153 26.14 -12.18 -45.33
CA THR A 153 26.63 -10.94 -45.97
C THR A 153 27.40 -11.22 -47.27
N GLY A 154 27.73 -12.48 -47.53
CA GLY A 154 28.34 -12.93 -48.78
C GLY A 154 28.67 -14.43 -48.77
N ASN A 155 29.32 -14.87 -49.85
CA ASN A 155 29.80 -16.26 -49.98
C ASN A 155 30.97 -16.57 -49.04
N LEU A 156 31.13 -17.85 -48.69
CA LEU A 156 32.21 -18.35 -47.85
C LEU A 156 33.61 -17.98 -48.39
N LYS A 157 34.36 -17.15 -47.65
CA LYS A 157 35.73 -16.75 -48.03
C LYS A 157 36.72 -17.77 -47.50
N SER A 158 37.51 -18.38 -48.39
CA SER A 158 38.48 -19.42 -48.02
C SER A 158 39.91 -18.96 -48.31
N LYS A 159 40.80 -19.01 -47.31
CA LYS A 159 42.23 -18.70 -47.45
C LYS A 159 43.07 -19.90 -47.01
N SER A 160 44.23 -20.11 -47.62
CA SER A 160 45.17 -21.14 -47.17
C SER A 160 45.72 -20.75 -45.80
N ASN A 161 45.71 -21.69 -44.86
CA ASN A 161 46.34 -21.54 -43.55
C ASN A 161 47.63 -22.36 -43.50
N LYS A 162 48.73 -21.76 -43.04
CA LYS A 162 50.02 -22.45 -42.86
C LYS A 162 50.09 -23.20 -41.53
N GLU A 163 49.27 -22.81 -40.56
CA GLU A 163 49.22 -23.43 -39.24
C GLU A 163 48.39 -24.71 -39.26
N LYS A 164 48.77 -25.71 -38.46
CA LYS A 164 48.01 -26.96 -38.26
C LYS A 164 46.87 -26.75 -37.24
N ARG A 165 46.14 -25.64 -37.34
CA ARG A 165 45.01 -25.33 -36.47
C ARG A 165 43.73 -25.95 -37.02
N THR A 166 42.91 -26.50 -36.14
CA THR A 166 41.52 -26.90 -36.40
C THR A 166 40.59 -26.26 -35.38
N GLY A 167 39.31 -26.18 -35.69
CA GLY A 167 38.28 -25.69 -34.76
C GLY A 167 37.35 -24.65 -35.37
N THR A 168 36.49 -24.09 -34.54
CA THR A 168 35.54 -23.03 -34.92
C THR A 168 35.67 -21.84 -33.99
N SER A 169 35.51 -20.63 -34.52
CA SER A 169 35.30 -19.41 -33.74
C SER A 169 34.01 -18.75 -34.21
N VAL A 170 33.13 -18.45 -33.26
CA VAL A 170 31.86 -17.75 -33.49
C VAL A 170 31.93 -16.44 -32.71
N HIS A 171 31.91 -15.32 -33.44
CA HIS A 171 31.93 -13.97 -32.90
C HIS A 171 30.61 -13.29 -33.22
N PHE A 172 29.87 -12.84 -32.21
CA PHE A 172 28.55 -12.24 -32.43
C PHE A 172 28.28 -11.05 -31.50
N LEU A 173 27.46 -10.12 -32.00
CA LEU A 173 26.91 -9.01 -31.22
C LEU A 173 25.37 -9.16 -31.15
N PRO A 174 24.78 -9.30 -29.95
CA PRO A 174 23.32 -9.38 -29.79
C PRO A 174 22.58 -8.16 -30.36
N ASP A 175 21.38 -8.36 -30.93
CA ASP A 175 20.63 -7.27 -31.56
C ASP A 175 19.85 -6.42 -30.54
N GLU A 176 20.17 -5.13 -30.47
CA GLU A 176 19.50 -4.13 -29.62
C GLU A 176 18.00 -4.00 -29.86
N GLN A 177 17.52 -4.33 -31.06
CA GLN A 177 16.09 -4.29 -31.36
C GLN A 177 15.31 -5.41 -30.65
N ILE A 178 15.99 -6.45 -30.20
CA ILE A 178 15.38 -7.61 -29.54
C ILE A 178 15.60 -7.54 -28.03
N PHE A 179 16.83 -7.26 -27.59
CA PHE A 179 17.21 -7.20 -26.18
C PHE A 179 17.08 -5.77 -25.63
N THR A 180 15.84 -5.33 -25.42
CA THR A 180 15.52 -3.93 -25.07
C THR A 180 15.78 -3.55 -23.61
N THR A 181 15.90 -4.53 -22.70
CA THR A 181 16.06 -4.32 -21.25
C THR A 181 17.52 -4.27 -20.76
N GLY A 182 18.50 -4.26 -21.67
CA GLY A 182 19.94 -4.21 -21.37
C GLY A 182 20.72 -5.39 -21.96
N ILE A 183 21.87 -5.11 -22.60
CA ILE A 183 22.73 -6.08 -23.33
C ILE A 183 24.00 -6.38 -22.55
N GLU A 184 23.96 -6.22 -21.23
CA GLU A 184 25.13 -6.46 -20.43
C GLU A 184 25.21 -7.95 -20.04
N PHE A 185 26.23 -8.63 -20.56
CA PHE A 185 26.56 -9.99 -20.15
C PHE A 185 27.04 -9.99 -18.70
N ASP A 186 26.34 -10.73 -17.83
CA ASP A 186 26.75 -10.86 -16.42
C ASP A 186 27.88 -11.88 -16.34
N TYR A 187 29.04 -11.41 -15.90
CA TYR A 187 30.25 -12.23 -15.86
C TYR A 187 30.11 -13.40 -14.89
N ASN A 188 29.46 -13.21 -13.74
CA ASN A 188 29.39 -14.23 -12.68
C ASN A 188 28.45 -15.37 -13.08
N THR A 189 27.29 -15.05 -13.68
CA THR A 189 26.34 -16.03 -14.19
C THR A 189 26.98 -16.90 -15.29
N ILE A 190 27.72 -16.29 -16.22
CA ILE A 190 28.43 -17.04 -17.28
C ILE A 190 29.52 -17.93 -16.66
N VAL A 191 30.33 -17.38 -15.75
CA VAL A 191 31.40 -18.13 -15.06
C VAL A 191 30.84 -19.35 -14.33
N GLY A 192 29.71 -19.21 -13.62
CA GLY A 192 29.08 -20.33 -12.92
C GLY A 192 28.79 -21.49 -13.87
N ARG A 193 28.17 -21.20 -15.02
CA ARG A 193 27.85 -22.21 -16.04
C ARG A 193 29.09 -22.81 -16.69
N LEU A 194 30.10 -22.00 -17.03
CA LEU A 194 31.34 -22.50 -17.63
C LEU A 194 32.13 -23.41 -16.66
N ARG A 195 32.16 -23.05 -15.37
CA ARG A 195 32.79 -23.88 -14.34
C ARG A 195 32.06 -25.23 -14.19
N GLU A 196 30.73 -25.21 -14.18
CA GLU A 196 29.92 -26.44 -14.16
C GLU A 196 30.22 -27.34 -15.36
N LEU A 197 30.30 -26.78 -16.57
CA LEU A 197 30.65 -27.52 -17.78
C LEU A 197 32.06 -28.12 -17.71
N ALA A 198 33.03 -27.41 -17.13
CA ALA A 198 34.38 -27.93 -16.93
C ALA A 198 34.42 -29.12 -15.96
N TYR A 199 33.55 -29.15 -14.93
CA TYR A 199 33.43 -30.31 -14.04
C TYR A 199 32.77 -31.52 -14.72
N LEU A 200 31.78 -31.28 -15.58
CA LEU A 200 31.06 -32.34 -16.30
C LEU A 200 31.91 -32.99 -17.41
N ASN A 201 32.90 -32.25 -17.93
CA ASN A 201 33.77 -32.69 -19.02
C ASN A 201 35.22 -32.74 -18.53
N ALA A 202 35.56 -33.83 -17.84
CA ALA A 202 36.89 -34.02 -17.26
C ALA A 202 38.00 -33.84 -18.32
N GLY A 203 39.00 -33.02 -17.98
CA GLY A 203 40.15 -32.72 -18.85
C GLY A 203 39.90 -31.65 -19.93
N VAL A 204 38.68 -31.13 -20.08
CA VAL A 204 38.41 -30.01 -21.01
C VAL A 204 38.73 -28.69 -20.31
N LYS A 205 39.61 -27.90 -20.91
CA LYS A 205 39.96 -26.57 -20.43
C LYS A 205 38.97 -25.55 -20.98
N ILE A 206 38.36 -24.75 -20.10
CA ILE A 206 37.51 -23.63 -20.47
C ILE A 206 38.13 -22.35 -19.91
N THR A 207 38.40 -21.37 -20.77
CA THR A 207 38.96 -20.07 -20.40
C THR A 207 37.96 -18.97 -20.73
N ILE A 208 37.69 -18.10 -19.76
CA ILE A 208 36.89 -16.89 -19.98
C ILE A 208 37.76 -15.65 -19.74
N THR A 209 37.64 -14.68 -20.64
CA THR A 209 38.34 -13.40 -20.57
C THR A 209 37.33 -12.26 -20.70
N ASP A 210 37.32 -11.35 -19.73
CA ASP A 210 36.53 -10.12 -19.77
C ASP A 210 37.42 -8.93 -20.13
N HIS A 211 37.27 -8.43 -21.35
CA HIS A 211 38.01 -7.28 -21.87
C HIS A 211 37.32 -5.95 -21.56
N ARG A 212 36.18 -5.92 -20.87
CA ARG A 212 35.41 -4.68 -20.58
C ARG A 212 36.05 -3.87 -19.45
N LEU A 213 37.24 -3.32 -19.68
CA LEU A 213 38.10 -2.66 -18.68
C LEU A 213 37.39 -1.59 -17.84
N GLU A 214 36.57 -0.75 -18.48
CA GLU A 214 35.78 0.29 -17.78
C GLU A 214 34.76 -0.31 -16.80
N LEU A 215 34.15 -1.44 -17.18
CA LEU A 215 33.14 -2.14 -16.38
C LEU A 215 33.76 -2.82 -15.16
N ILE A 216 34.91 -3.47 -15.37
CA ILE A 216 35.65 -4.17 -14.31
C ILE A 216 36.56 -3.23 -13.50
N LYS A 217 36.68 -1.95 -13.90
CA LYS A 217 37.53 -0.92 -13.27
C LYS A 217 38.97 -1.41 -13.04
N SER A 218 39.54 -2.02 -14.07
CA SER A 218 40.88 -2.62 -14.06
C SER A 218 41.66 -2.20 -15.30
N ASP A 219 42.98 -2.04 -15.16
CA ASP A 219 43.88 -1.76 -16.29
C ASP A 219 44.21 -3.03 -17.10
N GLU A 220 43.87 -4.21 -16.59
CA GLU A 220 44.09 -5.52 -17.22
C GLU A 220 42.78 -6.31 -17.34
N PRO A 221 42.58 -7.08 -18.44
CA PRO A 221 41.44 -7.98 -18.59
C PRO A 221 41.36 -9.02 -17.47
N ARG A 222 40.14 -9.33 -17.02
CA ARG A 222 39.93 -10.40 -16.05
C ARG A 222 39.95 -11.74 -16.77
N VAL A 223 40.88 -12.64 -16.40
CA VAL A 223 41.01 -13.97 -17.02
C VAL A 223 40.81 -15.05 -15.96
N GLU A 224 39.92 -16.01 -16.24
CA GLU A 224 39.75 -17.21 -15.43
C GLU A 224 39.78 -18.46 -16.30
N SER A 225 40.40 -19.53 -15.79
CA SER A 225 40.47 -20.81 -16.50
C SER A 225 40.07 -21.95 -15.57
N TYR A 226 39.24 -22.85 -16.10
CA TYR A 226 38.72 -24.01 -15.42
C TYR A 226 39.14 -25.27 -16.17
N CYS A 227 39.74 -26.23 -15.46
CA CYS A 227 40.13 -27.54 -15.98
C CYS A 227 40.19 -28.51 -14.80
N TYR A 228 39.32 -29.51 -14.80
CA TYR A 228 39.17 -30.43 -13.67
C TYR A 228 39.32 -31.87 -14.15
N GLU A 229 40.40 -32.54 -13.76
CA GLU A 229 40.71 -33.92 -14.17
C GLU A 229 39.84 -34.93 -13.43
N GLY A 230 39.48 -34.65 -12.18
CA GLY A 230 38.61 -35.50 -11.36
C GLY A 230 37.12 -35.38 -11.69
N GLY A 231 36.74 -34.51 -12.62
CA GLY A 231 35.37 -34.34 -13.10
C GLY A 231 34.34 -34.08 -11.99
N ILE A 232 33.21 -34.80 -12.03
CA ILE A 232 32.13 -34.62 -11.04
C ILE A 232 32.52 -34.96 -9.60
N LYS A 233 33.62 -35.71 -9.36
CA LYS A 233 34.16 -35.91 -8.00
C LYS A 233 34.65 -34.59 -7.42
N GLU A 234 35.42 -33.84 -8.18
CA GLU A 234 35.89 -32.51 -7.77
C GLU A 234 34.72 -31.54 -7.64
N TYR A 235 33.65 -31.72 -8.42
CA TYR A 235 32.45 -30.90 -8.27
C TYR A 235 31.78 -31.12 -6.91
N VAL A 236 31.62 -32.37 -6.48
CA VAL A 236 31.08 -32.69 -5.14
C VAL A 236 31.99 -32.12 -4.04
N VAL A 237 33.32 -32.24 -4.19
CA VAL A 237 34.27 -31.63 -3.25
C VAL A 237 34.12 -30.11 -3.20
N TYR A 238 33.97 -29.46 -4.36
CA TYR A 238 33.75 -28.02 -4.45
C TYR A 238 32.44 -27.60 -3.76
N MET A 239 31.36 -28.33 -3.97
CA MET A 239 30.06 -28.10 -3.31
C MET A 239 30.12 -28.33 -1.80
N ASN A 240 30.97 -29.26 -1.35
CA ASN A 240 31.16 -29.60 0.05
C ASN A 240 32.32 -28.84 0.72
N ARG A 241 33.00 -27.93 0.02
CA ARG A 241 34.16 -27.19 0.55
C ARG A 241 33.87 -26.53 1.90
N GLU A 242 32.64 -26.06 2.06
CA GLU A 242 32.18 -25.32 3.23
C GLU A 242 31.45 -26.21 4.25
N LYS A 243 31.24 -27.49 3.94
CA LYS A 243 30.57 -28.49 4.78
C LYS A 243 31.60 -29.41 5.44
N GLN A 244 31.21 -30.13 6.49
CA GLN A 244 32.02 -31.18 7.10
C GLN A 244 31.71 -32.52 6.45
N PRO A 245 32.59 -33.08 5.61
CA PRO A 245 32.38 -34.41 5.07
C PRO A 245 32.32 -35.44 6.21
N LEU A 246 31.34 -36.33 6.14
CA LEU A 246 31.18 -37.48 7.05
C LEU A 246 32.27 -38.53 6.79
N HIS A 247 32.73 -38.60 5.55
CA HIS A 247 33.83 -39.45 5.09
C HIS A 247 34.66 -38.70 4.03
N GLU A 248 35.99 -38.86 4.08
CA GLU A 248 36.91 -38.08 3.24
C GLU A 248 36.81 -38.42 1.75
N GLU A 249 36.72 -39.72 1.43
CA GLU A 249 36.66 -40.18 0.04
C GLU A 249 35.26 -39.98 -0.56
N VAL A 250 35.18 -39.36 -1.76
CA VAL A 250 33.94 -39.25 -2.53
C VAL A 250 33.64 -40.60 -3.19
N ILE A 251 32.46 -41.14 -2.92
CA ILE A 251 32.02 -42.39 -3.57
C ILE A 251 31.71 -42.07 -5.02
N PHE A 252 32.39 -42.75 -5.94
CA PHE A 252 32.24 -42.51 -7.37
C PHE A 252 31.83 -43.79 -8.10
N VAL A 253 30.78 -43.68 -8.89
CA VAL A 253 30.25 -44.74 -9.74
C VAL A 253 30.43 -44.29 -11.18
N GLN A 254 31.05 -45.14 -12.00
CA GLN A 254 31.15 -44.95 -13.43
C GLN A 254 30.85 -46.27 -14.13
N GLY A 255 29.94 -46.26 -15.10
CA GLY A 255 29.61 -47.45 -15.88
C GLY A 255 28.86 -47.11 -17.17
N GLU A 256 28.85 -48.04 -18.10
CA GLU A 256 28.09 -47.95 -19.35
C GLU A 256 27.21 -49.20 -19.50
N LYS A 257 25.94 -49.01 -19.84
CA LYS A 257 25.00 -50.09 -20.12
C LYS A 257 24.01 -49.64 -21.18
N ASN A 258 23.82 -50.48 -22.20
CA ASN A 258 22.96 -50.16 -23.36
C ASN A 258 23.31 -48.80 -24.00
N ASP A 259 24.61 -48.53 -24.19
CA ASP A 259 25.16 -47.26 -24.71
C ASP A 259 24.82 -45.99 -23.89
N VAL A 260 24.22 -46.15 -22.69
CA VAL A 260 24.04 -45.07 -21.72
C VAL A 260 25.19 -45.09 -20.74
N GLN A 261 25.98 -44.01 -20.69
CA GLN A 261 27.02 -43.85 -19.69
C GLN A 261 26.45 -43.13 -18.47
N VAL A 262 26.80 -43.61 -17.28
CA VAL A 262 26.35 -43.08 -16.00
C VAL A 262 27.57 -42.79 -15.15
N GLU A 263 27.67 -41.55 -14.68
CA GLU A 263 28.65 -41.11 -13.71
C GLU A 263 27.91 -40.53 -12.50
N VAL A 264 28.21 -41.02 -11.30
CA VAL A 264 27.62 -40.52 -10.05
C VAL A 264 28.72 -40.29 -9.02
N ALA A 265 28.76 -39.11 -8.42
CA ALA A 265 29.60 -38.79 -7.27
C ALA A 265 28.71 -38.51 -6.05
N LEU A 266 29.02 -39.12 -4.91
CA LEU A 266 28.23 -39.07 -3.67
C LEU A 266 29.14 -38.79 -2.47
N GLN A 267 28.75 -37.85 -1.62
CA GLN A 267 29.40 -37.65 -0.32
C GLN A 267 28.40 -37.12 0.70
N TRP A 268 28.37 -37.75 1.88
CA TRP A 268 27.56 -37.27 3.00
C TRP A 268 28.35 -36.28 3.85
N CYS A 269 27.65 -35.32 4.44
CA CYS A 269 28.20 -34.35 5.39
C CYS A 269 27.55 -34.47 6.76
N VAL A 270 28.32 -34.22 7.82
CA VAL A 270 27.86 -34.27 9.21
C VAL A 270 26.88 -33.15 9.50
N ASP A 271 27.27 -31.93 9.13
CA ASP A 271 26.63 -30.64 9.43
C ASP A 271 25.58 -30.20 8.39
N ALA A 272 25.15 -31.11 7.51
CA ALA A 272 24.07 -30.88 6.55
C ALA A 272 22.82 -31.71 6.91
N PHE A 273 21.65 -31.05 6.86
CA PHE A 273 20.34 -31.63 7.20
C PHE A 273 19.36 -31.70 6.01
N SER A 274 19.82 -31.32 4.82
CA SER A 274 19.09 -31.46 3.55
C SER A 274 19.97 -32.18 2.53
N ASP A 275 19.36 -32.80 1.52
CA ASP A 275 20.08 -33.33 0.37
C ASP A 275 20.33 -32.25 -0.70
N ASN A 276 21.44 -32.35 -1.40
CA ASN A 276 21.74 -31.57 -2.60
C ASN A 276 22.11 -32.53 -3.73
N VAL A 277 21.10 -32.95 -4.49
CA VAL A 277 21.26 -33.90 -5.61
C VAL A 277 21.06 -33.18 -6.93
N LEU A 278 22.13 -33.05 -7.72
CA LEU A 278 22.13 -32.43 -9.04
C LEU A 278 22.08 -33.50 -10.13
N GLY A 279 21.20 -33.32 -11.11
CA GLY A 279 21.07 -34.20 -12.26
C GLY A 279 21.46 -33.51 -13.56
N PHE A 280 22.20 -34.24 -14.40
CA PHE A 280 22.62 -33.82 -15.73
C PHE A 280 22.35 -34.93 -16.73
N ALA A 281 21.81 -34.56 -17.90
CA ALA A 281 21.67 -35.42 -19.05
C ALA A 281 22.34 -34.75 -20.25
N ASN A 282 23.38 -35.37 -20.80
CA ASN A 282 24.19 -34.82 -21.90
C ASN A 282 24.66 -33.38 -21.62
N ASN A 283 25.23 -33.14 -20.43
CA ASN A 283 25.70 -31.83 -19.92
C ASN A 283 24.61 -30.75 -19.73
N ILE A 284 23.34 -31.11 -19.97
CA ILE A 284 22.19 -30.25 -19.69
C ILE A 284 21.69 -30.55 -18.28
N ARG A 285 21.46 -29.49 -17.51
CA ARG A 285 20.96 -29.58 -16.15
C ARG A 285 19.47 -29.91 -16.15
N THR A 286 19.10 -31.00 -15.49
CA THR A 286 17.71 -31.45 -15.40
C THR A 286 17.07 -30.94 -14.10
N ILE A 287 16.70 -29.65 -14.10
CA ILE A 287 16.24 -28.92 -12.92
C ILE A 287 14.95 -29.52 -12.33
N ASP A 288 14.04 -29.97 -13.19
CA ASP A 288 12.75 -30.55 -12.81
C ASP A 288 12.85 -32.06 -12.50
N GLY A 289 14.07 -32.61 -12.50
CA GLY A 289 14.32 -34.00 -12.19
C GLY A 289 14.42 -34.89 -13.42
N GLY A 290 13.96 -36.13 -13.30
CA GLY A 290 13.95 -37.08 -14.42
C GLY A 290 14.22 -38.51 -13.98
N THR A 291 14.12 -39.41 -14.94
CA THR A 291 14.22 -40.87 -14.73
C THR A 291 15.56 -41.31 -14.12
N HIS A 292 16.67 -40.65 -14.48
CA HIS A 292 18.00 -40.85 -13.89
C HIS A 292 18.04 -40.51 -12.40
N LEU A 293 17.49 -39.37 -12.00
CA LEU A 293 17.41 -38.94 -10.61
C LEU A 293 16.48 -39.82 -9.77
N GLU A 294 15.35 -40.24 -10.33
CA GLU A 294 14.46 -41.21 -9.69
C GLU A 294 15.15 -42.56 -9.45
N GLY A 295 15.90 -43.03 -10.46
CA GLY A 295 16.72 -44.24 -10.36
C GLY A 295 17.70 -44.15 -9.20
N LEU A 296 18.46 -43.05 -9.13
CA LEU A 296 19.42 -42.79 -8.05
C LEU A 296 18.75 -42.75 -6.66
N LYS A 297 17.64 -42.03 -6.51
CA LYS A 297 16.91 -41.94 -5.23
C LYS A 297 16.38 -43.29 -4.77
N THR A 298 15.86 -44.09 -5.72
CA THR A 298 15.31 -45.43 -5.44
C THR A 298 16.40 -46.38 -4.98
N VAL A 299 17.51 -46.44 -5.71
CA VAL A 299 18.61 -47.36 -5.39
C VAL A 299 19.30 -47.01 -4.08
N LEU A 300 19.55 -45.73 -3.79
CA LEU A 300 20.11 -45.30 -2.51
C LEU A 300 19.25 -45.80 -1.34
N THR A 301 17.94 -45.62 -1.43
CA THR A 301 16.99 -46.04 -0.39
C THR A 301 16.99 -47.56 -0.21
N ARG A 302 16.94 -48.31 -1.32
CA ARG A 302 16.92 -49.78 -1.30
C ARG A 302 18.22 -50.36 -0.75
N THR A 303 19.37 -49.92 -1.26
CA THR A 303 20.69 -50.42 -0.88
C THR A 303 20.98 -50.13 0.59
N MET A 304 20.71 -48.92 1.07
CA MET A 304 20.97 -48.56 2.47
C MET A 304 20.08 -49.33 3.45
N ASN A 305 18.80 -49.55 3.13
CA ASN A 305 17.93 -50.40 3.95
C ASN A 305 18.39 -51.88 3.95
N GLY A 306 18.84 -52.40 2.80
CA GLY A 306 19.41 -53.74 2.71
C GLY A 306 20.64 -53.92 3.59
N ILE A 307 21.57 -52.97 3.54
CA ILE A 307 22.78 -52.96 4.38
C ILE A 307 22.44 -52.80 5.86
N ALA A 308 21.48 -51.93 6.20
CA ALA A 308 21.04 -51.74 7.59
C ALA A 308 20.52 -53.03 8.24
N ARG A 309 19.76 -53.84 7.48
CA ARG A 309 19.28 -55.15 7.95
C ARG A 309 20.41 -56.17 8.03
N LYS A 310 21.24 -56.28 6.98
CA LYS A 310 22.41 -57.19 6.94
C LYS A 310 23.36 -56.94 8.12
N ARG A 311 23.51 -55.69 8.55
CA ARG A 311 24.37 -55.26 9.66
C ARG A 311 23.66 -55.19 11.02
N ASN A 312 22.40 -55.63 11.14
CA ASN A 312 21.59 -55.59 12.36
C ASN A 312 21.40 -54.19 12.98
N LYS A 313 21.53 -53.11 12.18
CA LYS A 313 21.23 -51.73 12.61
C LYS A 313 19.71 -51.45 12.61
N LEU A 314 18.96 -52.21 11.80
CA LEU A 314 17.49 -52.31 11.82
C LEU A 314 17.08 -53.77 12.02
N LYS A 315 16.08 -54.01 12.88
CA LYS A 315 15.48 -55.35 13.05
C LYS A 315 14.49 -55.64 11.92
N GLU A 316 14.21 -56.91 11.67
CA GLU A 316 13.16 -57.34 10.71
C GLU A 316 11.78 -56.75 11.00
N SER A 317 11.48 -56.46 12.28
CA SER A 317 10.23 -55.83 12.73
C SER A 317 10.20 -54.31 12.57
N ASP A 318 11.36 -53.68 12.38
CA ASP A 318 11.45 -52.22 12.32
C ASP A 318 11.02 -51.72 10.93
N SER A 319 10.45 -50.52 10.88
CA SER A 319 10.11 -49.88 9.60
C SER A 319 11.38 -49.51 8.82
N ASN A 320 11.31 -49.60 7.49
CA ASN A 320 12.40 -49.14 6.64
C ASN A 320 12.62 -47.63 6.80
N LEU A 321 13.88 -47.20 6.63
CA LEU A 321 14.23 -45.78 6.53
C LEU A 321 13.63 -45.23 5.24
N GLY A 322 12.86 -44.14 5.34
CA GLY A 322 12.40 -43.38 4.17
C GLY A 322 13.58 -42.78 3.41
N GLY A 323 13.42 -42.61 2.09
CA GLY A 323 14.51 -42.20 1.22
C GLY A 323 15.07 -40.81 1.53
N GLU A 324 14.23 -39.90 2.01
CA GLU A 324 14.61 -38.59 2.53
C GLU A 324 15.58 -38.69 3.71
N ASN A 325 15.39 -39.66 4.61
CA ASN A 325 16.26 -39.85 5.77
C ASN A 325 17.63 -40.40 5.35
N VAL A 326 17.65 -41.29 4.34
CA VAL A 326 18.89 -41.84 3.78
C VAL A 326 19.72 -40.77 3.08
N ARG A 327 19.07 -39.82 2.42
CA ARG A 327 19.73 -38.71 1.72
C ARG A 327 20.03 -37.52 2.62
N GLU A 328 19.66 -37.52 3.89
CA GLU A 328 19.94 -36.38 4.77
C GLU A 328 21.45 -36.08 4.81
N GLY A 329 21.80 -34.86 4.40
CA GLY A 329 23.20 -34.40 4.31
C GLY A 329 23.99 -34.99 3.14
N LEU A 330 23.35 -35.65 2.18
CA LEU A 330 23.97 -36.13 0.95
C LEU A 330 24.14 -34.98 -0.05
N THR A 331 25.37 -34.77 -0.52
CA THR A 331 25.63 -34.05 -1.77
C THR A 331 25.92 -35.09 -2.86
N ALA A 332 25.20 -35.00 -3.97
CA ALA A 332 25.29 -35.94 -5.07
C ALA A 332 25.23 -35.24 -6.43
N VAL A 333 26.07 -35.66 -7.35
CA VAL A 333 26.00 -35.25 -8.76
C VAL A 333 25.85 -36.50 -9.61
N ILE A 334 24.80 -36.56 -10.43
CA ILE A 334 24.59 -37.61 -11.43
C ILE A 334 24.62 -37.00 -12.83
N SER A 335 25.51 -37.51 -13.66
CA SER A 335 25.61 -37.18 -15.08
C SER A 335 25.34 -38.43 -15.91
N VAL A 336 24.32 -38.37 -16.77
CA VAL A 336 24.03 -39.44 -17.73
C VAL A 336 24.29 -38.95 -19.15
N LYS A 337 24.94 -39.80 -19.94
CA LYS A 337 25.19 -39.59 -21.37
C LYS A 337 24.30 -40.58 -22.13
N VAL A 338 23.21 -40.07 -22.69
CA VAL A 338 22.17 -40.83 -23.38
C VAL A 338 22.26 -40.55 -24.89
N PRO A 339 22.28 -41.58 -25.76
CA PRO A 339 22.34 -41.38 -27.21
C PRO A 339 21.13 -40.60 -27.77
N GLU A 340 19.92 -40.99 -27.36
CA GLU A 340 18.66 -40.38 -27.79
C GLU A 340 17.88 -39.88 -26.55
N PRO A 341 18.25 -38.73 -25.97
CA PRO A 341 17.56 -38.20 -24.80
C PRO A 341 16.20 -37.61 -25.19
N GLU A 342 15.17 -38.00 -24.45
CA GLU A 342 13.82 -37.47 -24.52
C GLU A 342 13.56 -36.59 -23.30
N PHE A 343 13.15 -35.35 -23.50
CA PHE A 343 12.82 -34.42 -22.43
C PHE A 343 11.32 -34.11 -22.40
N GLU A 344 10.76 -33.96 -21.19
CA GLU A 344 9.38 -33.51 -20.99
C GLU A 344 9.27 -32.00 -21.29
N GLY A 345 9.24 -31.63 -22.58
CA GLY A 345 9.08 -30.25 -23.05
C GLY A 345 10.36 -29.59 -23.61
N GLN A 346 10.17 -28.42 -24.24
CA GLN A 346 11.23 -27.74 -25.02
C GLN A 346 12.38 -27.19 -24.16
N THR A 347 12.10 -26.84 -22.90
CA THR A 347 13.08 -26.26 -21.97
C THR A 347 14.12 -27.27 -21.50
N LYS A 348 14.00 -28.56 -21.87
CA LYS A 348 14.91 -29.67 -21.54
C LYS A 348 15.20 -29.81 -20.04
N THR A 349 14.19 -29.54 -19.20
CA THR A 349 14.36 -29.48 -17.74
C THR A 349 14.17 -30.83 -17.04
N LYS A 350 13.51 -31.82 -17.69
CA LYS A 350 13.24 -33.15 -17.11
C LYS A 350 13.46 -34.26 -18.12
N LEU A 351 14.27 -35.27 -17.76
CA LEU A 351 14.55 -36.43 -18.60
C LEU A 351 13.43 -37.47 -18.50
N GLY A 352 12.91 -37.91 -19.65
CA GLY A 352 11.76 -38.82 -19.79
C GLY A 352 12.10 -40.27 -20.17
N ASN A 353 13.34 -40.58 -20.56
CA ASN A 353 13.77 -41.93 -20.95
C ASN A 353 13.58 -42.97 -19.82
N THR A 354 12.56 -43.81 -19.93
CA THR A 354 12.18 -44.76 -18.85
C THR A 354 13.25 -45.81 -18.55
N GLU A 355 14.02 -46.23 -19.55
CA GLU A 355 15.09 -47.21 -19.47
C GLU A 355 16.28 -46.73 -18.62
N VAL A 356 16.55 -45.42 -18.62
CA VAL A 356 17.66 -44.82 -17.87
C VAL A 356 17.50 -45.05 -16.37
N ARG A 357 16.26 -45.05 -15.85
CA ARG A 357 15.97 -45.35 -14.44
C ARG A 357 16.51 -46.72 -14.01
N GLY A 358 16.25 -47.76 -14.81
CA GLY A 358 16.70 -49.12 -14.52
C GLY A 358 18.21 -49.31 -14.69
N ILE A 359 18.82 -48.58 -15.64
CA ILE A 359 20.27 -48.58 -15.85
C ILE A 359 20.99 -47.96 -14.65
N VAL A 360 20.55 -46.77 -14.20
CA VAL A 360 21.13 -46.09 -13.03
C VAL A 360 20.95 -46.94 -11.77
N ASP A 361 19.76 -47.52 -11.54
CA ASP A 361 19.49 -48.38 -10.38
C ASP A 361 20.44 -49.60 -10.32
N SER A 362 20.67 -50.24 -11.47
CA SER A 362 21.57 -51.40 -11.56
C SER A 362 23.03 -51.02 -11.31
N LEU A 363 23.56 -50.02 -12.02
CA LEU A 363 24.98 -49.65 -11.96
C LEU A 363 25.36 -49.07 -10.59
N VAL A 364 24.56 -48.14 -10.08
CA VAL A 364 24.82 -47.54 -8.77
C VAL A 364 24.62 -48.57 -7.65
N GLY A 365 23.63 -49.46 -7.77
CA GLY A 365 23.33 -50.45 -6.74
C GLY A 365 24.47 -51.44 -6.53
N GLU A 366 25.07 -51.93 -7.61
CA GLU A 366 26.21 -52.85 -7.58
C GLU A 366 27.44 -52.20 -6.92
N VAL A 367 27.89 -51.08 -7.48
CA VAL A 367 29.11 -50.38 -7.03
C VAL A 367 28.96 -49.84 -5.61
N LEU A 368 27.80 -49.28 -5.26
CA LEU A 368 27.57 -48.76 -3.91
C LEU A 368 27.53 -49.87 -2.87
N THR A 369 26.93 -51.02 -3.19
CA THR A 369 26.89 -52.17 -2.26
C THR A 369 28.29 -52.70 -2.02
N GLU A 370 29.07 -52.88 -3.09
CA GLU A 370 30.46 -53.30 -3.01
C GLU A 370 31.30 -52.34 -2.17
N TYR A 371 31.24 -51.04 -2.48
CA TYR A 371 31.99 -50.01 -1.76
C TYR A 371 31.69 -50.01 -0.25
N LEU A 372 30.41 -50.10 0.14
CA LEU A 372 29.99 -50.08 1.54
C LEU A 372 30.28 -51.39 2.28
N ASP A 373 30.29 -52.54 1.58
CA ASP A 373 30.73 -53.81 2.15
C ASP A 373 32.25 -53.78 2.46
N PHE A 374 33.07 -53.15 1.60
CA PHE A 374 34.51 -52.95 1.82
C PHE A 374 34.83 -51.83 2.82
N ASN A 375 33.95 -50.84 2.97
CA ASN A 375 34.11 -49.70 3.88
C ASN A 375 33.05 -49.68 5.00
N PRO A 376 33.08 -50.67 5.94
CA PRO A 376 32.03 -50.84 6.94
C PRO A 376 31.89 -49.65 7.90
N GLN A 377 32.98 -48.92 8.16
CA GLN A 377 32.97 -47.73 9.01
C GLN A 377 32.15 -46.59 8.39
N ILE A 378 32.28 -46.39 7.07
CA ILE A 378 31.51 -45.39 6.33
C ILE A 378 30.05 -45.81 6.29
N ALA A 379 29.77 -47.09 6.01
CA ALA A 379 28.41 -47.62 6.02
C ALA A 379 27.71 -47.40 7.37
N ASP A 380 28.39 -47.70 8.48
CA ASP A 380 27.85 -47.50 9.83
C ASP A 380 27.61 -46.02 10.13
N ALA A 381 28.54 -45.12 9.77
CA ALA A 381 28.39 -43.69 9.97
C ALA A 381 27.20 -43.09 9.19
N VAL A 382 27.06 -43.45 7.91
CA VAL A 382 25.93 -42.99 7.08
C VAL A 382 24.61 -43.55 7.61
N LEU A 383 24.57 -44.83 8.00
CA LEU A 383 23.37 -45.45 8.58
C LEU A 383 22.98 -44.83 9.92
N GLU A 384 23.94 -44.53 10.78
CA GLU A 384 23.67 -43.86 12.06
C GLU A 384 23.07 -42.48 11.86
N LYS A 385 23.61 -41.69 10.92
CA LYS A 385 23.01 -40.41 10.52
C LYS A 385 21.59 -40.60 9.99
N ALA A 386 21.36 -41.55 9.09
CA ALA A 386 20.03 -41.83 8.53
C ALA A 386 19.02 -42.32 9.58
N ILE A 387 19.45 -43.10 10.58
CA ILE A 387 18.61 -43.54 11.70
C ILE A 387 18.29 -42.37 12.64
N GLN A 388 19.25 -41.49 12.90
CA GLN A 388 19.02 -40.26 13.69
C GLN A 388 18.01 -39.35 12.97
N ALA A 389 18.20 -39.14 11.67
CA ALA A 389 17.27 -38.42 10.79
C ALA A 389 15.86 -39.03 10.86
N PHE A 390 15.75 -40.36 10.70
CA PHE A 390 14.47 -41.06 10.78
C PHE A 390 13.79 -40.90 12.15
N LYS A 391 14.54 -41.01 13.26
CA LYS A 391 14.00 -40.78 14.61
C LYS A 391 13.52 -39.35 14.81
N ALA A 392 14.27 -38.36 14.29
CA ALA A 392 13.89 -36.96 14.32
C ALA A 392 12.63 -36.72 13.48
N ALA A 393 12.55 -37.29 12.27
CA ALA A 393 11.41 -37.20 11.37
C ALA A 393 10.16 -37.88 11.95
N GLU A 394 10.30 -39.03 12.63
CA GLU A 394 9.22 -39.71 13.36
C GLU A 394 8.75 -38.88 14.56
N ALA A 395 9.67 -38.30 15.34
CA ALA A 395 9.33 -37.42 16.46
C ALA A 395 8.61 -36.15 15.96
N ALA A 396 9.08 -35.58 14.85
CA ALA A 396 8.44 -34.46 14.17
C ALA A 396 7.08 -34.87 13.58
N ARG A 397 6.94 -36.07 13.00
CA ARG A 397 5.65 -36.62 12.53
C ARG A 397 4.67 -36.78 13.68
N ARG A 398 5.08 -37.35 14.80
CA ARG A 398 4.24 -37.48 16.00
C ARG A 398 3.84 -36.12 16.56
N ALA A 399 4.76 -35.15 16.58
CA ALA A 399 4.46 -33.77 16.97
C ALA A 399 3.46 -33.11 15.99
N ARG A 400 3.68 -33.28 14.68
CA ARG A 400 2.78 -32.83 13.60
C ARG A 400 1.41 -33.47 13.70
N ASP A 401 1.31 -34.79 13.92
CA ASP A 401 0.05 -35.50 14.10
C ASP A 401 -0.68 -35.09 15.37
N LEU A 402 0.04 -34.79 16.44
CA LEU A 402 -0.53 -34.22 17.67
C LEU A 402 -1.12 -32.83 17.42
N VAL A 403 -0.43 -32.01 16.61
CA VAL A 403 -0.91 -30.68 16.17
C VAL A 403 -2.07 -30.81 15.18
N ARG A 404 -2.01 -31.76 14.24
CA ARG A 404 -3.05 -32.05 13.24
C ARG A 404 -4.33 -32.53 13.90
N ARG A 405 -4.23 -33.39 14.92
CA ARG A 405 -5.39 -33.81 15.75
C ARG A 405 -6.00 -32.65 16.53
N LYS A 406 -5.21 -31.67 16.98
CA LYS A 406 -5.74 -30.41 17.55
C LYS A 406 -6.42 -29.54 16.47
N SER A 407 -5.83 -29.42 15.29
CA SER A 407 -6.34 -28.65 14.15
C SER A 407 -7.56 -29.26 13.42
N VAL A 408 -7.89 -30.54 13.62
CA VAL A 408 -9.10 -31.17 13.06
C VAL A 408 -10.32 -30.94 13.97
N LEU A 409 -10.09 -30.76 15.27
CA LEU A 409 -11.13 -30.45 16.26
C LEU A 409 -11.40 -28.94 16.40
N GLU A 410 -10.40 -28.10 16.07
CA GLU A 410 -10.54 -26.64 15.98
C GLU A 410 -10.28 -26.22 14.53
N SER A 411 -11.29 -25.67 13.83
CA SER A 411 -11.08 -24.97 12.56
C SER A 411 -9.95 -23.97 12.74
N SER A 412 -8.75 -24.27 12.21
CA SER A 412 -7.52 -23.55 12.60
C SER A 412 -7.73 -22.05 12.45
N PRO A 413 -7.79 -21.27 13.55
CA PRO A 413 -7.94 -19.84 13.42
C PRO A 413 -6.68 -19.32 12.73
N LEU A 414 -6.87 -18.53 11.67
CA LEU A 414 -5.79 -17.78 11.04
C LEU A 414 -4.94 -17.11 12.13
N PRO A 415 -3.61 -17.02 11.95
CA PRO A 415 -2.76 -16.40 12.96
C PRO A 415 -3.31 -15.04 13.35
N GLY A 416 -3.56 -14.79 14.64
CA GLY A 416 -4.25 -13.57 15.08
C GLY A 416 -3.56 -12.25 14.70
N LYS A 417 -2.30 -12.32 14.26
CA LYS A 417 -1.51 -11.20 13.74
C LYS A 417 -1.69 -10.94 12.24
N LEU A 418 -2.15 -11.94 11.47
CA LEU A 418 -2.40 -11.83 10.03
C LEU A 418 -3.58 -10.87 9.81
N ALA A 419 -3.35 -9.83 9.00
CA ALA A 419 -4.41 -9.02 8.43
C ALA A 419 -4.72 -9.57 7.03
N ASP A 420 -5.76 -10.39 6.91
CA ASP A 420 -6.10 -11.06 5.65
C ASP A 420 -6.77 -10.11 4.64
N CYS A 421 -6.82 -10.50 3.36
CA CYS A 421 -7.58 -9.84 2.30
C CYS A 421 -9.00 -10.42 2.19
N SER A 422 -9.91 -9.70 1.52
CA SER A 422 -11.30 -10.17 1.37
C SER A 422 -11.48 -11.19 0.25
N THR A 423 -10.66 -11.13 -0.80
CA THR A 423 -10.68 -12.11 -1.88
C THR A 423 -10.11 -13.43 -1.40
N LYS A 424 -10.68 -14.52 -1.93
CA LYS A 424 -10.20 -15.90 -1.69
C LYS A 424 -9.54 -16.50 -2.93
N ASN A 425 -9.46 -15.74 -4.03
CA ASN A 425 -8.79 -16.18 -5.24
C ASN A 425 -7.26 -16.04 -5.06
N PRO A 426 -6.50 -17.15 -4.99
CA PRO A 426 -5.06 -17.08 -4.75
C PRO A 426 -4.29 -16.32 -5.84
N GLU A 427 -4.75 -16.34 -7.09
CA GLU A 427 -4.10 -15.68 -8.25
C GLU A 427 -4.09 -14.16 -8.14
N GLU A 428 -5.17 -13.59 -7.60
CA GLU A 428 -5.28 -12.14 -7.36
C GLU A 428 -4.69 -11.73 -6.00
N SER A 429 -4.55 -12.69 -5.08
CA SER A 429 -4.18 -12.40 -3.69
C SER A 429 -2.67 -12.26 -3.51
N GLU A 430 -2.29 -11.25 -2.75
CA GLU A 430 -0.91 -10.95 -2.40
C GLU A 430 -0.76 -10.90 -0.88
N ILE A 431 0.40 -11.25 -0.35
CA ILE A 431 0.70 -11.13 1.09
C ILE A 431 2.03 -10.44 1.30
N TYR A 432 2.04 -9.44 2.17
CA TYR A 432 3.23 -8.69 2.56
C TYR A 432 3.77 -9.20 3.89
N LEU A 433 5.03 -9.61 3.90
CA LEU A 433 5.78 -9.95 5.10
C LEU A 433 6.55 -8.72 5.57
N VAL A 434 6.13 -8.16 6.71
CA VAL A 434 6.65 -6.86 7.20
C VAL A 434 7.38 -7.01 8.53
N GLU A 435 8.44 -6.22 8.72
CA GLU A 435 9.22 -6.20 9.97
C GLU A 435 8.50 -5.42 11.09
N GLY A 436 8.30 -6.07 12.24
CA GLY A 436 7.85 -5.46 13.49
C GLY A 436 6.33 -5.21 13.62
N ASP A 437 5.90 -4.98 14.87
CA ASP A 437 4.54 -4.52 15.21
C ASP A 437 4.39 -2.98 15.07
N SER A 438 5.27 -2.31 14.30
CA SER A 438 5.37 -0.84 14.22
C SER A 438 4.11 -0.15 13.66
N ALA A 439 3.12 -0.94 13.23
CA ALA A 439 1.82 -0.50 12.72
C ALA A 439 0.65 -0.98 13.61
N GLY A 440 0.86 -1.08 14.93
CA GLY A 440 0.03 -1.95 15.79
C GLY A 440 -0.96 -1.35 16.79
N GLY A 441 -0.63 -0.32 17.58
CA GLY A 441 -1.51 0.06 18.72
C GLY A 441 -1.10 1.33 19.45
N CYS A 442 -2.07 2.05 20.04
CA CYS A 442 -1.92 3.48 20.28
C CYS A 442 -2.42 4.02 21.64
N TRP A 443 -3.53 3.53 22.23
CA TRP A 443 -4.21 4.22 23.35
C TRP A 443 -4.51 3.36 24.58
N LEU A 444 -4.56 3.91 25.80
CA LEU A 444 -5.04 3.16 26.96
C LEU A 444 -6.54 2.80 26.89
N LYS A 445 -6.91 1.72 27.57
CA LYS A 445 -8.30 1.24 27.67
C LYS A 445 -9.32 2.31 28.07
N ASN A 446 -8.94 3.18 29.01
CA ASN A 446 -9.81 4.21 29.60
C ASN A 446 -9.82 5.53 28.82
N GLN A 447 -9.01 5.67 27.76
CA GLN A 447 -9.03 6.88 26.93
C GLN A 447 -10.37 7.01 26.22
N GLN A 448 -10.97 8.19 26.23
CA GLN A 448 -12.32 8.42 25.69
C GLN A 448 -12.31 9.04 24.30
N ILE A 449 -13.27 8.61 23.46
CA ILE A 449 -13.54 9.10 22.11
C ILE A 449 -14.85 9.90 22.13
N ALA A 450 -14.87 11.04 21.43
CA ALA A 450 -16.08 11.85 21.28
C ALA A 450 -17.00 11.24 20.21
N LEU A 451 -18.20 10.79 20.61
CA LEU A 451 -19.16 10.18 19.69
C LEU A 451 -20.23 11.16 19.20
N ALA A 452 -20.76 10.88 18.01
CA ALA A 452 -21.81 11.68 17.36
C ALA A 452 -23.17 11.58 18.06
N ASP A 453 -23.39 10.55 18.90
CA ASP A 453 -24.61 10.39 19.70
C ASP A 453 -24.60 11.22 21.00
N GLY A 454 -23.54 12.00 21.22
CA GLY A 454 -23.36 12.87 22.39
C GLY A 454 -22.66 12.18 23.57
N ARG A 455 -22.37 10.87 23.50
CA ARG A 455 -21.62 10.14 24.54
C ARG A 455 -20.11 10.30 24.33
N ASN A 456 -19.36 10.15 25.43
CA ASN A 456 -17.92 9.99 25.42
C ASN A 456 -17.60 8.61 26.00
N LEU A 457 -17.25 7.65 25.15
CA LEU A 457 -16.97 6.28 25.58
C LEU A 457 -15.48 5.99 25.52
N SER A 458 -15.00 5.21 26.48
CA SER A 458 -13.63 4.70 26.49
C SER A 458 -13.43 3.62 25.43
N PHE A 459 -12.19 3.40 24.99
CA PHE A 459 -11.86 2.27 24.09
C PHE A 459 -12.38 0.93 24.63
N GLY A 460 -12.27 0.70 25.94
CA GLY A 460 -12.78 -0.51 26.58
C GLY A 460 -14.30 -0.66 26.50
N GLU A 461 -15.06 0.44 26.64
CA GLU A 461 -16.52 0.44 26.53
C GLU A 461 -16.96 0.23 25.08
N ILE A 462 -16.28 0.85 24.11
CA ILE A 462 -16.55 0.66 22.68
C ILE A 462 -16.31 -0.79 22.27
N VAL A 463 -15.24 -1.43 22.78
CA VAL A 463 -14.99 -2.87 22.55
C VAL A 463 -16.15 -3.73 23.07
N ALA A 464 -16.65 -3.43 24.27
CA ALA A 464 -17.75 -4.17 24.88
C ALA A 464 -19.08 -3.94 24.13
N GLU A 465 -19.41 -2.69 23.79
CA GLU A 465 -20.64 -2.36 23.07
C GLU A 465 -20.62 -2.89 21.62
N GLN A 466 -19.46 -2.92 20.93
CA GLN A 466 -19.33 -3.54 19.61
C GLN A 466 -19.46 -5.07 19.65
N ALA A 467 -19.03 -5.74 20.73
CA ALA A 467 -19.24 -7.17 20.91
C ALA A 467 -20.74 -7.53 21.07
N GLU A 468 -21.55 -6.58 21.53
CA GLU A 468 -23.02 -6.66 21.58
C GLU A 468 -23.70 -6.26 20.24
N GLY A 469 -22.92 -5.89 19.22
CA GLY A 469 -23.43 -5.50 17.90
C GLY A 469 -23.86 -4.04 17.77
N LYS A 470 -23.50 -3.16 18.72
CA LYS A 470 -23.81 -1.72 18.63
C LYS A 470 -22.85 -1.00 17.69
N GLU A 471 -23.41 -0.07 16.89
CA GLU A 471 -22.62 0.78 16.00
C GLU A 471 -22.29 2.14 16.64
N HIS A 472 -21.07 2.62 16.41
CA HIS A 472 -20.59 3.89 16.94
C HIS A 472 -20.03 4.77 15.81
N PHE A 473 -20.20 6.08 15.97
CA PHE A 473 -19.75 7.08 15.00
C PHE A 473 -19.00 8.19 15.71
N CYS A 474 -17.87 8.64 15.16
CA CYS A 474 -17.02 9.67 15.72
C CYS A 474 -16.80 10.84 14.75
N TYR A 475 -16.25 11.93 15.28
CA TYR A 475 -15.85 13.10 14.52
C TYR A 475 -14.49 12.89 13.86
N THR A 476 -14.37 13.30 12.60
CA THR A 476 -13.14 13.16 11.80
C THR A 476 -12.89 14.41 10.95
N ILE A 477 -11.70 14.56 10.39
CA ILE A 477 -11.36 15.55 9.36
C ILE A 477 -11.17 14.81 8.04
N ASN A 478 -11.93 15.16 7.00
CA ASN A 478 -11.76 14.55 5.68
C ASN A 478 -10.54 15.12 4.92
N GLU A 479 -10.17 14.49 3.79
CA GLU A 479 -9.03 14.89 2.95
C GLU A 479 -9.05 16.37 2.51
N LYS A 480 -10.24 16.98 2.44
CA LYS A 480 -10.42 18.39 2.06
C LYS A 480 -10.31 19.36 3.25
N GLY A 481 -10.07 18.84 4.46
CA GLY A 481 -9.94 19.59 5.71
C GLY A 481 -11.27 19.94 6.39
N TYR A 482 -12.39 19.35 5.97
CA TYR A 482 -13.69 19.58 6.59
C TYR A 482 -13.95 18.59 7.72
N VAL A 483 -14.57 19.05 8.82
CA VAL A 483 -15.10 18.15 9.85
C VAL A 483 -16.23 17.30 9.28
N ALA A 484 -16.20 16.01 9.57
CA ALA A 484 -17.13 14.98 9.11
C ALA A 484 -17.43 13.97 10.24
N ILE A 485 -18.38 13.07 10.00
CA ILE A 485 -18.72 11.95 10.88
C ILE A 485 -18.38 10.66 10.14
N GLU A 486 -17.77 9.70 10.84
CA GLU A 486 -17.46 8.37 10.29
C GLU A 486 -17.75 7.25 11.28
N ARG A 487 -17.97 6.05 10.75
CA ARG A 487 -18.23 4.85 11.55
C ARG A 487 -16.95 4.30 12.16
N ILE A 488 -17.00 3.98 13.45
CA ILE A 488 -15.95 3.24 14.15
C ILE A 488 -16.13 1.75 13.88
N ILE A 489 -15.05 1.07 13.47
CA ILE A 489 -15.02 -0.39 13.29
C ILE A 489 -13.83 -0.99 14.05
N ASN A 490 -13.90 -2.30 14.31
CA ASN A 490 -12.80 -3.12 14.81
C ASN A 490 -12.11 -2.61 16.10
N ALA A 491 -12.86 -2.06 17.06
CA ALA A 491 -12.30 -1.69 18.36
C ALA A 491 -11.75 -2.94 19.07
N ARG A 492 -10.48 -2.90 19.47
CA ARG A 492 -9.84 -4.05 20.15
C ARG A 492 -8.61 -3.65 20.96
N MET A 493 -8.22 -4.52 21.87
CA MET A 493 -6.87 -4.48 22.45
C MET A 493 -5.87 -4.86 21.35
N THR A 494 -4.83 -4.07 21.20
CA THR A 494 -3.86 -4.22 20.11
C THR A 494 -2.48 -4.67 20.58
N LYS A 495 -2.02 -4.24 21.77
CA LYS A 495 -0.78 -4.73 22.39
C LYS A 495 -0.96 -4.87 23.90
N GLN A 496 -0.38 -5.92 24.48
CA GLN A 496 -0.25 -6.07 25.93
C GLN A 496 1.10 -5.52 26.39
N ASN A 497 1.14 -4.90 27.57
CA ASN A 497 2.38 -4.47 28.22
C ASN A 497 3.28 -3.57 27.35
N ALA A 498 2.70 -2.57 26.67
CA ALA A 498 3.40 -1.62 25.80
C ALA A 498 4.00 -0.44 26.59
N ARG A 499 5.10 0.14 26.09
CA ARG A 499 5.64 1.40 26.60
C ARG A 499 4.69 2.53 26.23
N VAL A 500 4.39 3.41 27.19
CA VAL A 500 3.47 4.54 27.00
C VAL A 500 4.09 5.83 27.51
N ILE A 501 3.64 6.95 26.95
CA ILE A 501 3.94 8.30 27.41
C ILE A 501 2.66 9.01 27.80
N LYS A 502 2.77 9.93 28.74
CA LYS A 502 1.67 10.75 29.23
C LYS A 502 1.84 12.17 28.71
N ILE A 503 0.86 12.66 27.98
CA ILE A 503 0.80 14.01 27.42
C ILE A 503 -0.22 14.80 28.23
N ILE A 504 0.20 15.93 28.80
CA ILE A 504 -0.69 16.85 29.51
C ILE A 504 -1.01 18.00 28.56
N LEU A 505 -2.29 18.28 28.36
CA LEU A 505 -2.78 19.41 27.57
C LEU A 505 -3.02 20.64 28.47
N ASP A 506 -3.12 21.82 27.86
CA ASP A 506 -3.36 23.11 28.53
C ASP A 506 -4.77 23.25 29.14
N ASN A 507 -5.70 22.35 28.77
CA ASN A 507 -7.01 22.20 29.41
C ASN A 507 -7.01 21.19 30.57
N ASP A 508 -5.83 20.86 31.10
CA ASP A 508 -5.58 19.88 32.17
C ASP A 508 -5.98 18.43 31.85
N GLU A 509 -6.39 18.14 30.60
CA GLU A 509 -6.65 16.78 30.13
C GLU A 509 -5.35 15.99 29.97
N THR A 510 -5.39 14.72 30.36
CA THR A 510 -4.24 13.82 30.30
C THR A 510 -4.48 12.72 29.27
N LEU A 511 -3.57 12.60 28.31
CA LEU A 511 -3.59 11.60 27.25
C LEU A 511 -2.46 10.61 27.44
N ILE A 512 -2.75 9.32 27.43
CA ILE A 512 -1.72 8.27 27.55
C ILE A 512 -1.75 7.37 26.32
N CYS A 513 -0.66 7.41 25.56
CA CYS A 513 -0.52 6.71 24.29
C CYS A 513 0.88 6.13 24.10
N THR A 514 1.07 5.36 23.04
CA THR A 514 2.43 4.92 22.66
C THR A 514 3.27 6.10 22.14
N PRO A 515 4.61 6.08 22.31
CA PRO A 515 5.51 7.17 21.91
C PRO A 515 5.42 7.56 20.42
N ASP A 516 5.06 6.62 19.56
CA ASP A 516 4.99 6.72 18.10
C ASP A 516 3.63 7.23 17.58
N HIS A 517 2.64 7.45 18.45
CA HIS A 517 1.28 7.78 17.99
C HIS A 517 1.19 9.16 17.28
N PRO A 518 0.57 9.28 16.10
CA PRO A 518 0.55 10.55 15.38
C PRO A 518 -0.58 11.48 15.85
N PHE A 519 -0.22 12.68 16.28
CA PHE A 519 -1.16 13.77 16.59
C PHE A 519 -1.29 14.72 15.41
N MET A 520 -2.53 15.15 15.11
CA MET A 520 -2.78 16.12 14.04
C MET A 520 -2.49 17.54 14.54
N LEU A 521 -1.63 18.26 13.84
CA LEU A 521 -1.34 19.67 14.06
C LEU A 521 -2.39 20.56 13.38
N ARG A 522 -2.47 21.83 13.78
CA ARG A 522 -3.44 22.80 13.20
C ARG A 522 -3.33 22.99 11.69
N ASP A 523 -2.18 22.74 11.08
CA ASP A 523 -1.97 22.81 9.64
C ASP A 523 -2.44 21.54 8.89
N GLY A 524 -2.88 20.51 9.62
CA GLY A 524 -3.31 19.22 9.08
C GLY A 524 -2.18 18.20 8.94
N SER A 525 -0.92 18.56 9.26
CA SER A 525 0.20 17.63 9.32
C SER A 525 0.16 16.77 10.59
N TYR A 526 0.93 15.68 10.63
CA TYR A 526 1.00 14.78 11.77
C TYR A 526 2.39 14.78 12.40
N LYS A 527 2.43 14.67 13.73
CA LYS A 527 3.67 14.57 14.50
C LYS A 527 3.56 13.45 15.55
N PRO A 528 4.57 12.56 15.67
CA PRO A 528 4.57 11.52 16.69
C PRO A 528 4.53 12.09 18.10
N ALA A 529 3.84 11.38 18.99
CA ALA A 529 3.57 11.75 20.36
C ALA A 529 4.84 12.11 21.15
N ALA A 530 5.92 11.34 20.99
CA ALA A 530 7.21 11.58 21.64
C ALA A 530 7.99 12.79 21.09
N LEU A 531 7.65 13.27 19.89
CA LEU A 531 8.29 14.40 19.24
C LEU A 531 7.50 15.70 19.41
N LEU A 532 6.32 15.64 20.03
CA LEU A 532 5.57 16.83 20.38
C LEU A 532 6.37 17.71 21.35
N THR A 533 6.16 19.01 21.23
CA THR A 533 6.80 20.03 22.05
C THR A 533 5.75 21.01 22.54
N PRO A 534 6.01 21.78 23.62
CA PRO A 534 5.06 22.79 24.08
C PRO A 534 4.74 23.90 23.07
N ASN A 535 5.51 23.99 21.99
CA ASN A 535 5.26 24.93 20.92
C ASN A 535 4.24 24.42 19.89
N ASP A 536 3.99 23.12 19.82
CA ASP A 536 3.08 22.52 18.84
C ASP A 536 1.62 22.79 19.24
N ALA A 537 0.79 23.15 18.25
CA ALA A 537 -0.64 23.38 18.43
C ALA A 537 -1.44 22.28 17.73
N LEU A 538 -2.23 21.56 18.51
CA LEU A 538 -3.00 20.41 18.03
C LEU A 538 -4.30 20.86 17.35
N MET A 539 -4.78 20.07 16.39
CA MET A 539 -6.07 20.30 15.73
C MET A 539 -7.21 20.07 16.72
N PRO A 540 -8.04 21.09 17.03
CA PRO A 540 -9.04 20.98 18.09
C PRO A 540 -10.41 20.54 17.57
N LEU A 541 -11.24 19.96 18.43
CA LEU A 541 -12.67 19.74 18.18
C LEU A 541 -13.48 20.75 19.01
N TYR A 542 -14.01 21.79 18.36
CA TYR A 542 -14.92 22.72 19.04
C TYR A 542 -16.39 22.33 18.83
N ARG A 543 -17.14 22.28 19.94
CA ARG A 543 -18.59 21.99 19.95
C ARG A 543 -19.34 23.09 20.72
N LYS A 544 -20.58 23.35 20.34
CA LYS A 544 -21.52 24.19 21.12
C LYS A 544 -22.97 23.81 20.84
N LEU A 545 -23.88 24.27 21.68
CA LEU A 545 -25.31 24.20 21.42
C LEU A 545 -25.79 25.45 20.67
N SER A 546 -26.68 25.26 19.72
CA SER A 546 -27.31 26.36 18.97
C SER A 546 -28.31 27.10 19.84
N GLN A 547 -28.31 28.43 19.73
CA GLN A 547 -29.25 29.32 20.39
C GLN A 547 -30.01 30.12 19.33
N LYS A 548 -31.29 30.39 19.57
CA LYS A 548 -32.07 31.31 18.71
C LYS A 548 -31.45 32.70 18.73
N THR A 549 -31.39 33.33 17.55
CA THR A 549 -31.00 34.75 17.44
C THR A 549 -32.06 35.65 18.11
N LYS A 550 -31.69 36.90 18.47
CA LYS A 550 -32.62 37.89 19.07
C LYS A 550 -33.86 38.20 18.21
N THR A 551 -33.85 37.84 16.92
CA THR A 551 -34.96 37.96 15.96
C THR A 551 -35.78 36.67 15.80
N GLY A 552 -35.50 35.62 16.59
CA GLY A 552 -36.23 34.35 16.57
C GLY A 552 -35.85 33.38 15.44
N GLN A 553 -34.86 33.73 14.60
CA GLN A 553 -34.39 32.90 13.48
C GLN A 553 -33.29 31.92 13.94
N GLY A 554 -33.39 30.65 13.51
CA GLY A 554 -32.43 29.58 13.81
C GLY A 554 -32.99 28.44 14.67
N LEU A 555 -32.33 27.27 14.62
CA LEU A 555 -32.70 26.10 15.42
C LEU A 555 -32.13 26.23 16.85
N ASP A 556 -32.92 25.85 17.86
CA ASP A 556 -32.56 25.94 19.28
C ASP A 556 -32.28 24.55 19.87
N GLY A 557 -31.19 24.45 20.62
CA GLY A 557 -30.79 23.23 21.35
C GLY A 557 -30.25 22.10 20.47
N TYR A 558 -29.71 22.40 19.29
CA TYR A 558 -28.99 21.42 18.46
C TYR A 558 -27.49 21.55 18.65
N GLU A 559 -26.78 20.43 18.61
CA GLU A 559 -25.33 20.47 18.63
C GLU A 559 -24.77 21.02 17.30
N MET A 560 -23.74 21.85 17.43
CA MET A 560 -22.96 22.39 16.33
C MET A 560 -21.48 22.12 16.56
N VAL A 561 -20.75 21.82 15.49
CA VAL A 561 -19.30 21.67 15.48
C VAL A 561 -18.64 22.73 14.60
N TRP A 562 -17.44 23.17 14.99
CA TRP A 562 -16.68 24.15 14.20
C TRP A 562 -15.99 23.48 13.02
N ASN A 563 -16.19 24.04 11.83
CA ASN A 563 -15.49 23.62 10.63
C ASN A 563 -14.27 24.52 10.40
N HIS A 564 -13.06 23.98 10.62
CA HIS A 564 -11.80 24.72 10.51
C HIS A 564 -11.53 25.27 9.10
N LYS A 565 -11.94 24.55 8.04
CA LYS A 565 -11.71 24.98 6.65
C LYS A 565 -12.64 26.11 6.19
N LYS A 566 -13.89 26.10 6.65
CA LYS A 566 -14.91 27.12 6.31
C LYS A 566 -15.04 28.22 7.37
N GLU A 567 -14.31 28.11 8.47
CA GLU A 567 -14.38 29.00 9.63
C GLU A 567 -15.82 29.31 10.06
N LYS A 568 -16.64 28.26 10.17
CA LYS A 568 -18.05 28.40 10.53
C LYS A 568 -18.57 27.23 11.35
N TRP A 569 -19.59 27.50 12.15
CA TRP A 569 -20.35 26.49 12.87
C TRP A 569 -21.29 25.73 11.92
N ILE A 570 -21.29 24.40 12.00
CA ILE A 570 -22.16 23.51 11.23
C ILE A 570 -22.93 22.63 12.22
N TYR A 571 -24.23 22.43 11.99
CA TYR A 571 -25.04 21.55 12.81
C TYR A 571 -24.60 20.09 12.65
N THR A 572 -24.44 19.37 13.77
CA THR A 572 -23.94 17.99 13.76
C THR A 572 -24.88 17.03 12.99
N HIS A 573 -26.21 17.18 13.13
CA HIS A 573 -27.17 16.38 12.37
C HIS A 573 -27.06 16.56 10.84
N LEU A 574 -26.53 17.69 10.35
CA LEU A 574 -26.24 17.86 8.91
C LEU A 574 -25.02 17.04 8.49
N LEU A 575 -24.03 16.87 9.37
CA LEU A 575 -22.89 15.98 9.10
C LEU A 575 -23.33 14.51 9.05
N ALA A 576 -24.25 14.12 9.92
CA ALA A 576 -24.85 12.78 9.92
C ALA A 576 -25.70 12.53 8.65
N ASP A 577 -26.46 13.54 8.22
CA ASP A 577 -27.18 13.54 6.93
C ASP A 577 -26.22 13.41 5.73
N PHE A 578 -25.10 14.14 5.72
CA PHE A 578 -24.09 14.00 4.68
C PHE A 578 -23.44 12.62 4.65
N TYR A 579 -23.18 12.04 5.82
CA TYR A 579 -22.68 10.66 5.91
C TYR A 579 -23.67 9.67 5.27
N ASN A 580 -24.94 9.71 5.65
CA ASN A 580 -25.97 8.79 5.12
C ASN A 580 -26.20 8.94 3.62
N LEU A 581 -26.15 10.17 3.09
CA LEU A 581 -26.21 10.41 1.64
C LEU A 581 -25.01 9.79 0.91
N ASN A 582 -23.81 9.95 1.46
CA ASN A 582 -22.59 9.38 0.87
C ASN A 582 -22.54 7.85 0.98
N ALA A 583 -23.05 7.29 2.09
CA ALA A 583 -23.15 5.85 2.32
C ALA A 583 -24.32 5.20 1.56
N GLY A 584 -25.17 5.99 0.88
CA GLY A 584 -26.29 5.48 0.10
C GLY A 584 -27.45 4.94 0.92
N VAL A 585 -27.56 5.29 2.21
CA VAL A 585 -28.64 4.87 3.11
C VAL A 585 -29.99 5.42 2.63
N TYR A 586 -29.97 6.65 2.12
CA TYR A 586 -31.09 7.30 1.43
C TYR A 586 -30.56 8.28 0.37
N LYS A 587 -31.43 8.72 -0.54
CA LYS A 587 -31.13 9.66 -1.61
C LYS A 587 -31.60 11.07 -1.26
N SER A 588 -31.03 12.08 -1.93
CA SER A 588 -31.44 13.49 -1.75
C SER A 588 -32.90 13.74 -2.13
N GLY A 589 -33.47 12.92 -3.02
CA GLY A 589 -34.87 12.98 -3.45
C GLY A 589 -35.89 12.44 -2.44
N ASP A 590 -35.44 11.75 -1.39
CA ASP A 590 -36.35 11.08 -0.43
C ASP A 590 -36.97 12.07 0.58
N GLY A 591 -36.55 13.34 0.58
CA GLY A 591 -37.12 14.37 1.43
C GLY A 591 -36.17 15.52 1.77
N ASN A 592 -36.76 16.69 2.05
CA ASN A 592 -36.00 17.90 2.42
C ASN A 592 -35.84 18.07 3.94
N HIS A 593 -36.67 17.39 4.74
CA HIS A 593 -36.64 17.46 6.20
C HIS A 593 -35.76 16.36 6.78
N ARG A 594 -34.90 16.72 7.75
CA ARG A 594 -34.08 15.79 8.53
C ARG A 594 -34.75 15.61 9.88
N HIS A 595 -34.99 14.37 10.27
CA HIS A 595 -35.70 14.03 11.48
C HIS A 595 -34.88 13.09 12.35
N HIS A 596 -34.79 13.40 13.64
CA HIS A 596 -34.24 12.52 14.67
C HIS A 596 -35.30 11.50 15.07
N VAL A 597 -35.08 10.23 14.77
CA VAL A 597 -36.06 9.15 14.99
C VAL A 597 -36.47 9.04 16.46
N ASP A 598 -35.53 9.26 17.38
CA ASP A 598 -35.74 9.25 18.84
C ASP A 598 -36.21 10.60 19.44
N PHE A 599 -36.45 11.63 18.59
CA PHE A 599 -36.77 13.00 19.00
C PHE A 599 -35.71 13.70 19.88
N ASN A 600 -34.53 13.10 20.05
CA ASN A 600 -33.41 13.66 20.79
C ASN A 600 -32.45 14.42 19.86
N LYS A 601 -32.48 15.75 19.94
CA LYS A 601 -31.67 16.66 19.11
C LYS A 601 -30.15 16.51 19.28
N LEU A 602 -29.70 15.86 20.35
CA LEU A 602 -28.29 15.64 20.66
C LEU A 602 -27.78 14.29 20.15
N ASN A 603 -28.67 13.34 19.87
CA ASN A 603 -28.29 12.05 19.30
C ASN A 603 -28.13 12.18 17.78
N ASN A 604 -26.96 12.62 17.34
CA ASN A 604 -26.63 12.78 15.92
C ASN A 604 -25.95 11.54 15.33
N ASN A 605 -26.20 10.36 15.91
CA ASN A 605 -25.83 9.11 15.28
C ASN A 605 -26.49 9.05 13.89
N PRO A 606 -25.74 8.75 12.80
CA PRO A 606 -26.33 8.62 11.48
C PRO A 606 -27.52 7.64 11.42
N THR A 607 -27.55 6.58 12.22
CA THR A 607 -28.69 5.65 12.30
C THR A 607 -29.96 6.27 12.89
N ASN A 608 -29.84 7.40 13.60
CA ASN A 608 -30.95 8.14 14.20
C ASN A 608 -31.49 9.27 13.29
N ILE A 609 -30.91 9.49 12.10
CA ILE A 609 -31.32 10.58 11.20
C ILE A 609 -31.99 10.03 9.96
N GLN A 610 -33.24 10.42 9.71
CA GLN A 610 -33.99 10.07 8.50
C GLN A 610 -34.37 11.31 7.68
N ARG A 611 -34.53 11.12 6.36
CA ARG A 611 -35.11 12.11 5.45
C ARG A 611 -36.56 11.79 5.17
N LEU A 612 -37.42 12.80 5.27
CA LEU A 612 -38.85 12.67 4.98
C LEU A 612 -39.33 13.85 4.11
N PRO A 613 -40.32 13.64 3.23
CA PRO A 613 -41.11 14.71 2.65
C PRO A 613 -41.77 15.55 3.74
N ALA A 614 -42.09 16.81 3.43
CA ALA A 614 -42.67 17.74 4.41
C ALA A 614 -44.00 17.21 5.00
N GLU A 615 -44.83 16.58 4.16
CA GLU A 615 -46.13 16.04 4.54
C GLU A 615 -46.01 14.86 5.50
N ASP A 616 -45.13 13.89 5.19
CA ASP A 616 -44.88 12.71 6.03
C ASP A 616 -44.20 13.08 7.35
N HIS A 617 -43.27 14.04 7.32
CA HIS A 617 -42.67 14.58 8.54
C HIS A 617 -43.76 15.21 9.43
N LEU A 618 -44.67 16.01 8.87
CA LEU A 618 -45.78 16.60 9.62
C LEU A 618 -46.81 15.56 10.08
N ALA A 619 -47.02 14.47 9.34
CA ALA A 619 -47.85 13.35 9.77
C ALA A 619 -47.25 12.63 10.98
N LEU A 620 -45.94 12.36 10.96
CA LEU A 620 -45.21 11.75 12.07
C LEU A 620 -45.31 12.60 13.36
N HIS A 621 -45.17 13.93 13.26
CA HIS A 621 -45.36 14.83 14.41
C HIS A 621 -46.82 14.87 14.91
N ARG A 622 -47.80 14.62 14.03
CA ARG A 622 -49.23 14.53 14.38
C ARG A 622 -49.60 13.21 15.06
N GLU A 623 -48.90 12.12 14.77
CA GLU A 623 -49.09 10.83 15.45
C GLU A 623 -48.39 10.81 16.82
N HIS A 624 -47.22 11.45 16.91
CA HIS A 624 -46.42 11.53 18.13
C HIS A 624 -46.59 12.86 18.89
N LEU A 625 -47.83 13.29 19.12
CA LEU A 625 -48.15 14.55 19.81
C LEU A 625 -47.55 14.61 21.22
N GLU A 626 -47.47 13.49 21.92
CA GLU A 626 -46.90 13.39 23.28
C GLU A 626 -45.45 13.86 23.37
N PHE A 627 -44.63 13.58 22.35
CA PHE A 627 -43.22 13.94 22.29
C PHE A 627 -42.97 15.33 21.67
N THR A 628 -44.02 15.97 21.14
CA THR A 628 -43.93 17.22 20.36
C THR A 628 -44.80 18.31 20.98
N LEU A 629 -46.09 18.37 20.64
CA LEU A 629 -47.04 19.43 21.01
C LEU A 629 -47.63 19.29 22.42
N HIS A 630 -47.72 18.07 22.96
CA HIS A 630 -48.31 17.80 24.28
C HIS A 630 -47.31 17.82 25.43
N ARG A 631 -46.03 18.11 25.16
CA ARG A 631 -45.02 18.30 26.19
C ARG A 631 -45.42 19.45 27.13
N PRO A 632 -45.19 19.32 28.45
CA PRO A 632 -45.56 20.34 29.43
C PRO A 632 -45.00 21.73 29.09
N ASP A 633 -43.74 21.79 28.60
CA ASP A 633 -43.07 23.04 28.23
C ASP A 633 -43.66 23.67 26.96
N VAL A 634 -44.15 22.86 26.03
CA VAL A 634 -44.74 23.32 24.76
C VAL A 634 -46.19 23.77 24.97
N LYS A 635 -46.96 23.09 25.82
CA LYS A 635 -48.30 23.53 26.24
C LYS A 635 -48.24 24.89 26.92
N GLU A 636 -47.27 25.11 27.81
CA GLU A 636 -47.10 26.40 28.47
C GLU A 636 -46.61 27.50 27.50
N LYS A 637 -45.67 27.18 26.59
CA LYS A 637 -45.26 28.11 25.51
C LYS A 637 -46.42 28.45 24.57
N SER A 638 -47.27 27.49 24.23
CA SER A 638 -48.46 27.69 23.40
C SER A 638 -49.48 28.59 24.11
N ARG A 639 -49.72 28.36 25.41
CA ARG A 639 -50.56 29.22 26.25
C ARG A 639 -50.04 30.66 26.31
N GLN A 640 -48.72 30.83 26.48
CA GLN A 640 -48.06 32.13 26.47
C GLN A 640 -48.08 32.79 25.08
N ALA A 641 -47.91 32.02 24.01
CA ALA A 641 -48.02 32.52 22.64
C ALA A 641 -49.45 32.96 22.30
N HIS A 642 -50.48 32.25 22.79
CA HIS A 642 -51.88 32.65 22.60
C HIS A 642 -52.25 33.96 23.32
N THR A 643 -51.41 34.41 24.26
CA THR A 643 -51.57 35.69 24.96
C THR A 643 -50.79 36.85 24.33
N THR A 644 -49.92 36.60 23.33
CA THR A 644 -49.14 37.67 22.69
C THR A 644 -49.94 38.44 21.64
N ASP A 645 -49.65 39.74 21.51
CA ASP A 645 -50.34 40.61 20.54
C ASP A 645 -50.07 40.20 19.08
N GLU A 646 -48.94 39.53 18.83
CA GLU A 646 -48.55 39.00 17.52
C GLU A 646 -49.41 37.79 17.10
N PHE A 647 -49.75 36.89 18.04
CA PHE A 647 -50.69 35.79 17.78
C PHE A 647 -52.11 36.32 17.56
N ARG A 648 -52.53 37.33 18.34
CA ARG A 648 -53.81 38.03 18.13
C ARG A 648 -53.85 38.71 16.76
N ALA A 649 -52.75 39.29 16.30
CA ALA A 649 -52.63 39.88 14.96
C ALA A 649 -52.70 38.83 13.84
N LYS A 650 -52.02 37.69 13.98
CA LYS A 650 -52.12 36.55 13.03
C LYS A 650 -53.51 35.92 12.99
N MET A 651 -54.15 35.78 14.14
CA MET A 651 -55.55 35.32 14.19
C MET A 651 -56.49 36.34 13.56
N LYS A 652 -56.24 37.65 13.73
CA LYS A 652 -56.97 38.71 13.04
C LYS A 652 -56.81 38.64 11.52
N GLU A 653 -55.63 38.26 11.04
CA GLU A 653 -55.33 38.07 9.61
C GLU A 653 -56.01 36.79 9.05
N ARG A 654 -55.92 35.67 9.77
CA ARG A 654 -56.63 34.42 9.45
C ARG A 654 -58.15 34.60 9.46
N MET A 655 -58.69 35.41 10.36
CA MET A 655 -60.11 35.78 10.38
C MET A 655 -60.53 36.68 9.22
N GLN A 656 -59.57 37.21 8.43
CA GLN A 656 -59.84 37.94 7.18
C GLN A 656 -59.74 37.05 5.94
N GLU A 657 -59.26 35.82 6.05
CA GLU A 657 -59.23 34.86 4.95
C GLU A 657 -60.67 34.53 4.49
N PRO A 658 -60.91 34.39 3.16
CA PRO A 658 -62.26 34.23 2.61
C PRO A 658 -63.06 33.06 3.22
N GLU A 659 -62.44 31.88 3.35
CA GLU A 659 -63.09 30.69 3.94
C GLU A 659 -63.43 30.89 5.43
N THR A 660 -62.50 31.43 6.21
CA THR A 660 -62.71 31.66 7.65
C THR A 660 -63.79 32.74 7.86
N ARG A 661 -63.84 33.78 7.03
CA ARG A 661 -64.91 34.79 7.05
C ARG A 661 -66.27 34.19 6.72
N GLU A 662 -66.34 33.24 5.80
CA GLU A 662 -67.59 32.61 5.41
C GLU A 662 -68.17 31.77 6.55
N ILE A 663 -67.32 30.96 7.21
CA ILE A 663 -67.69 30.16 8.39
C ILE A 663 -68.15 31.06 9.55
N LEU A 664 -67.38 32.10 9.86
CA LEU A 664 -67.72 33.04 10.94
C LEU A 664 -68.98 33.87 10.61
N SER A 665 -69.19 34.23 9.33
CA SER A 665 -70.39 34.96 8.90
C SER A 665 -71.64 34.10 9.03
N GLN A 666 -71.57 32.80 8.72
CA GLN A 666 -72.71 31.89 8.88
C GLN A 666 -73.10 31.72 10.35
N GLN A 667 -72.10 31.59 11.23
CA GLN A 667 -72.32 31.49 12.68
C GLN A 667 -72.86 32.80 13.29
N ALA A 668 -72.33 33.95 12.85
CA ALA A 668 -72.82 35.25 13.31
C ALA A 668 -74.27 35.51 12.86
N LYS A 669 -74.63 35.19 11.62
CA LYS A 669 -76.02 35.30 11.13
C LYS A 669 -76.98 34.47 11.98
N ALA A 670 -76.60 33.24 12.32
CA ALA A 670 -77.41 32.38 13.19
C ALA A 670 -77.59 32.97 14.61
N GLN A 671 -76.58 33.66 15.15
CA GLN A 671 -76.66 34.32 16.46
C GLN A 671 -77.52 35.59 16.46
N TRP A 672 -77.53 36.35 15.36
CA TRP A 672 -78.31 37.60 15.25
C TRP A 672 -79.81 37.40 14.98
N GLU A 673 -80.23 36.17 14.65
CA GLU A 673 -81.65 35.79 14.60
C GLU A 673 -82.23 35.48 15.99
N VAL A 674 -81.40 35.41 17.04
CA VAL A 674 -81.86 35.24 18.42
C VAL A 674 -82.21 36.62 19.01
N ASP A 675 -83.51 36.88 19.18
CA ASP A 675 -84.03 38.18 19.62
C ASP A 675 -83.47 38.65 20.98
N GLU A 676 -83.21 37.73 21.91
CA GLU A 676 -82.61 38.03 23.22
C GLU A 676 -81.15 38.52 23.09
N TYR A 677 -80.38 37.92 22.19
CA TYR A 677 -79.00 38.34 21.91
C TYR A 677 -78.96 39.72 21.26
N LYS A 678 -79.89 39.99 20.35
CA LYS A 678 -80.04 41.28 19.68
C LYS A 678 -80.38 42.40 20.65
N ALA A 679 -81.30 42.17 21.58
CA ALA A 679 -81.64 43.13 22.62
C ALA A 679 -80.46 43.42 23.57
N PHE A 680 -79.74 42.37 23.99
CA PHE A 680 -78.56 42.48 24.84
C PHE A 680 -77.44 43.29 24.19
N MET A 681 -77.15 43.04 22.91
CA MET A 681 -76.08 43.73 22.18
C MET A 681 -76.40 45.21 21.95
N VAL A 682 -77.66 45.57 21.69
CA VAL A 682 -78.08 46.97 21.56
C VAL A 682 -77.90 47.72 22.89
N GLN A 683 -78.25 47.09 24.00
CA GLN A 683 -78.05 47.67 25.33
C GLN A 683 -76.56 47.86 25.63
N LYS A 684 -75.73 46.84 25.39
CA LYS A 684 -74.28 46.91 25.61
C LYS A 684 -73.60 47.94 24.72
N TRP A 685 -74.08 48.11 23.48
CA TRP A 685 -73.56 49.13 22.58
C TRP A 685 -73.89 50.55 23.06
N ARG A 686 -75.11 50.81 23.57
CA ARG A 686 -75.44 52.10 24.19
C ARG A 686 -74.61 52.38 25.43
N GLU A 687 -74.48 51.39 26.32
CA GLU A 687 -73.64 51.51 27.52
C GLU A 687 -72.19 51.83 27.16
N PHE A 688 -71.64 51.19 26.12
CA PHE A 688 -70.29 51.48 25.61
C PHE A 688 -70.17 52.86 24.95
N TYR A 689 -71.16 53.25 24.13
CA TYR A 689 -71.16 54.53 23.42
C TYR A 689 -71.22 55.72 24.39
N ASP A 690 -72.05 55.64 25.42
CA ASP A 690 -72.23 56.73 26.38
C ASP A 690 -71.07 56.82 27.39
N SER A 691 -70.42 55.70 27.71
CA SER A 691 -69.31 55.64 28.68
C SER A 691 -67.93 55.91 28.10
N ASN A 692 -67.76 55.84 26.77
CA ASN A 692 -66.45 55.97 26.13
C ASN A 692 -66.33 57.28 25.35
N GLU A 693 -65.84 58.32 26.04
CA GLU A 693 -65.66 59.67 25.49
C GLU A 693 -64.68 59.69 24.30
N GLU A 694 -63.61 58.90 24.37
CA GLU A 694 -62.60 58.76 23.33
C GLU A 694 -63.15 58.06 22.07
N TYR A 695 -64.02 57.05 22.23
CA TYR A 695 -64.71 56.42 21.08
C TYR A 695 -65.72 57.38 20.42
N ARG A 696 -66.43 58.20 21.21
CA ARG A 696 -67.30 59.25 20.66
C ARG A 696 -66.47 60.29 19.90
N GLU A 697 -65.27 60.59 20.37
CA GLU A 697 -64.33 61.50 19.75
C GLU A 697 -63.76 60.95 18.43
N GLN A 698 -63.42 59.66 18.39
CA GLN A 698 -63.00 58.96 17.17
C GLN A 698 -64.13 58.76 16.16
N ASN A 699 -65.34 58.45 16.61
CA ASN A 699 -66.52 58.37 15.74
C ASN A 699 -66.87 59.76 15.18
N ARG A 700 -66.69 60.81 15.99
CA ARG A 700 -66.76 62.20 15.57
C ARG A 700 -65.67 62.55 14.55
N GLU A 701 -64.43 62.09 14.73
CA GLU A 701 -63.35 62.23 13.74
C GLU A 701 -63.62 61.45 12.45
N GLN A 702 -64.21 60.25 12.50
CA GLN A 702 -64.61 59.49 11.31
C GLN A 702 -65.74 60.18 10.55
N LEU A 703 -66.75 60.69 11.26
CA LEU A 703 -67.77 61.56 10.68
C LEU A 703 -67.16 62.83 10.08
N MET A 704 -66.14 63.39 10.72
CA MET A 704 -65.39 64.56 10.24
C MET A 704 -64.57 64.23 8.97
N LYS A 705 -64.02 63.02 8.88
CA LYS A 705 -63.29 62.53 7.72
C LYS A 705 -64.22 62.19 6.55
N ALA A 706 -65.39 61.62 6.84
CA ALA A 706 -66.46 61.45 5.87
C ALA A 706 -67.01 62.81 5.39
N GLN A 707 -67.09 63.81 6.27
CA GLN A 707 -67.32 65.19 5.87
C GLN A 707 -66.19 65.74 4.99
N GLN A 708 -64.92 65.46 5.28
CA GLN A 708 -63.80 65.88 4.43
C GLN A 708 -63.82 65.21 3.04
N GLU A 709 -64.20 63.95 2.93
CA GLU A 709 -64.44 63.27 1.65
C GLU A 709 -65.70 63.80 0.93
N TYR A 710 -66.72 64.19 1.69
CA TYR A 710 -67.88 64.87 1.13
C TYR A 710 -67.46 66.24 0.56
N TRP A 711 -66.74 67.06 1.31
CA TRP A 711 -66.26 68.38 0.88
C TRP A 711 -65.11 68.32 -0.14
N SER A 712 -64.40 67.20 -0.30
CA SER A 712 -63.35 67.07 -1.32
C SER A 712 -63.90 66.99 -2.75
N LYS A 713 -65.20 66.75 -2.91
CA LYS A 713 -65.90 66.86 -4.19
C LYS A 713 -66.18 68.33 -4.51
N ALA A 714 -65.73 68.79 -5.67
CA ALA A 714 -65.84 70.18 -6.10
C ALA A 714 -67.30 70.71 -6.08
N GLU A 715 -68.27 69.85 -6.44
CA GLU A 715 -69.70 70.17 -6.43
C GLU A 715 -70.23 70.54 -5.03
N ASN A 716 -69.73 69.89 -3.97
CA ASN A 716 -70.11 70.19 -2.59
C ASN A 716 -69.42 71.49 -2.11
N CYS A 717 -68.17 71.72 -2.52
CA CYS A 717 -67.48 72.98 -2.26
C CYS A 717 -68.19 74.20 -2.89
N GLU A 718 -68.71 74.09 -4.12
CA GLU A 718 -69.41 75.18 -4.80
C GLU A 718 -70.72 75.56 -4.09
N ALA A 719 -71.52 74.59 -3.68
CA ALA A 719 -72.75 74.81 -2.92
C ALA A 719 -72.50 75.51 -1.56
N ARG A 720 -71.35 75.25 -0.93
CA ARG A 720 -70.97 75.88 0.35
C ARG A 720 -70.35 77.26 0.19
N ALA A 721 -69.62 77.49 -0.89
CA ALA A 721 -69.03 78.79 -1.20
C ALA A 721 -70.10 79.88 -1.42
N GLU A 722 -71.27 79.51 -1.96
CA GLU A 722 -72.43 80.41 -2.07
C GLU A 722 -72.95 80.84 -0.69
N GLN A 723 -73.14 79.89 0.24
CA GLN A 723 -73.58 80.18 1.61
C GLN A 723 -72.58 81.02 2.42
N VAL A 724 -71.28 80.84 2.19
CA VAL A 724 -70.22 81.57 2.90
C VAL A 724 -70.09 83.01 2.40
N ARG A 725 -70.33 83.26 1.10
CA ARG A 725 -70.42 84.62 0.55
C ARG A 725 -71.55 85.41 1.20
N ASP A 726 -72.70 84.78 1.40
CA ASP A 726 -73.83 85.40 2.09
C ASP A 726 -73.53 85.69 3.57
N TYR A 727 -72.68 84.88 4.22
CA TYR A 727 -72.34 85.07 5.64
C TYR A 727 -71.39 86.24 5.90
N PHE A 728 -70.30 86.38 5.12
CA PHE A 728 -69.31 87.44 5.31
C PHE A 728 -69.74 88.79 4.73
N ALA A 729 -70.74 88.82 3.84
CA ALA A 729 -71.47 90.04 3.52
C ALA A 729 -72.22 90.60 4.74
N ASN A 730 -72.61 89.73 5.68
CA ASN A 730 -73.42 90.07 6.84
C ASN A 730 -72.61 90.28 8.14
N ASN A 731 -71.29 90.02 8.18
CA ASN A 731 -70.48 90.13 9.42
C ASN A 731 -69.00 90.55 9.16
N PRO A 732 -68.68 91.86 9.09
CA PRO A 732 -67.37 92.37 8.67
C PRO A 732 -66.23 92.25 9.70
N GLU A 733 -66.54 92.22 11.00
CA GLU A 733 -65.53 92.36 12.08
C GLU A 733 -64.62 91.12 12.23
N ALA A 734 -65.06 89.96 11.75
CA ALA A 734 -64.27 88.72 11.80
C ALA A 734 -63.04 88.74 10.87
N ARG A 735 -62.95 89.69 9.94
CA ARG A 735 -61.92 89.71 8.88
C ARG A 735 -60.61 90.36 9.33
N GLU A 736 -60.63 91.25 10.31
CA GLU A 736 -59.42 91.96 10.77
C GLU A 736 -58.54 91.09 11.69
N ALA A 737 -59.13 90.32 12.60
CA ALA A 737 -58.39 89.52 13.58
C ALA A 737 -57.46 88.46 12.98
N ALA A 738 -57.77 87.95 11.79
CA ALA A 738 -56.97 86.91 11.13
C ALA A 738 -55.69 87.45 10.46
N SER A 739 -55.62 88.76 10.19
CA SER A 739 -54.50 89.36 9.45
C SER A 739 -53.26 89.64 10.31
N GLU A 740 -53.39 89.70 11.63
CA GLU A 740 -52.27 90.07 12.53
C GLU A 740 -51.35 88.89 12.88
N VAL A 741 -51.90 87.68 13.01
CA VAL A 741 -51.14 86.48 13.40
C VAL A 741 -50.13 86.04 12.34
N ALA A 742 -50.46 86.23 11.06
CA ALA A 742 -49.62 85.78 9.94
C ALA A 742 -48.30 86.56 9.79
N LYS A 743 -48.22 87.79 10.34
CA LYS A 743 -47.03 88.64 10.21
C LYS A 743 -45.91 88.28 11.21
N GLN A 744 -46.21 87.54 12.27
CA GLN A 744 -45.24 87.22 13.33
C GLN A 744 -44.32 86.02 13.03
N GLN A 745 -44.69 85.13 12.10
CA GLN A 745 -43.97 83.86 11.89
C GLN A 745 -42.84 83.91 10.84
N TRP A 746 -42.67 85.03 10.13
CA TRP A 746 -41.70 85.16 9.01
C TRP A 746 -40.33 85.77 9.39
N GLN A 747 -40.02 85.89 10.69
CA GLN A 747 -38.79 86.56 11.18
C GLN A 747 -37.86 85.69 12.06
N ASP A 748 -37.96 84.36 12.01
CA ASP A 748 -37.13 83.44 12.82
C ASP A 748 -35.88 82.94 12.05
N GLU A 749 -34.68 83.35 12.49
CA GLU A 749 -33.39 83.06 11.84
C GLU A 749 -32.81 81.67 12.16
N ASP A 750 -33.18 81.05 13.29
CA ASP A 750 -32.63 79.74 13.72
C ASP A 750 -33.10 78.59 12.79
N LEU A 751 -34.27 78.77 12.17
CA LEU A 751 -34.88 77.80 11.27
C LEU A 751 -34.16 77.70 9.90
N LEU A 752 -33.33 78.69 9.56
CA LEU A 752 -32.62 78.78 8.28
C LEU A 752 -31.17 78.23 8.36
N GLU A 753 -30.52 78.29 9.52
CA GLU A 753 -29.15 77.80 9.77
C GLU A 753 -29.09 76.26 9.79
N TRP A 754 -30.06 75.62 10.44
CA TRP A 754 -30.15 74.15 10.58
C TRP A 754 -30.25 73.42 9.23
N ARG A 755 -30.95 74.02 8.26
CA ARG A 755 -31.15 73.44 6.92
C ARG A 755 -29.87 73.41 6.07
N ARG A 756 -28.86 74.20 6.45
CA ARG A 756 -27.61 74.38 5.68
C ARG A 756 -26.52 73.34 6.01
N GLN A 757 -26.53 72.74 7.20
CA GLN A 757 -25.45 71.86 7.68
C GLN A 757 -25.61 70.37 7.35
N LYS A 758 -26.82 69.91 7.01
CA LYS A 758 -27.08 68.49 6.69
C LYS A 758 -26.62 68.09 5.28
N THR A 759 -26.34 69.06 4.42
CA THR A 759 -25.86 68.95 3.03
C THR A 759 -24.32 68.86 2.93
N LYS A 760 -23.62 68.23 3.89
CA LYS A 760 -22.17 67.93 3.82
C LYS A 760 -21.90 66.53 4.41
N GLU A 761 -22.31 65.41 3.83
CA GLU A 761 -22.01 64.83 2.49
C GLU A 761 -20.58 64.29 2.24
N GLN A 762 -19.92 63.60 3.18
CA GLN A 762 -18.66 62.87 2.84
C GLN A 762 -18.48 61.49 3.50
N TRP A 763 -19.54 60.69 3.67
CA TRP A 763 -19.37 59.33 4.18
C TRP A 763 -20.37 58.34 3.55
N THR A 764 -19.87 57.37 2.79
CA THR A 764 -20.68 56.26 2.28
C THR A 764 -20.67 55.03 3.23
N PRO A 765 -21.75 54.21 3.26
CA PRO A 765 -21.89 53.09 4.21
C PRO A 765 -20.91 51.91 4.01
N GLU A 766 -20.53 51.58 2.78
CA GLU A 766 -19.69 50.40 2.49
C GLU A 766 -18.22 50.59 2.92
N PHE A 767 -17.69 51.81 2.81
CA PHE A 767 -16.35 52.13 3.31
C PHE A 767 -16.27 52.06 4.85
N ARG A 768 -17.38 52.30 5.55
CA ARG A 768 -17.49 52.15 7.02
C ARG A 768 -17.50 50.68 7.46
N ALA A 769 -18.03 49.78 6.63
CA ALA A 769 -18.14 48.36 6.96
C ALA A 769 -16.78 47.63 6.82
N LYS A 770 -16.11 47.74 5.66
CA LYS A 770 -14.85 47.04 5.37
C LYS A 770 -13.69 47.40 6.32
N ARG A 771 -13.61 48.67 6.75
CA ARG A 771 -12.55 49.15 7.66
C ARG A 771 -12.80 48.79 9.12
N ARG A 772 -14.06 48.59 9.52
CA ARG A 772 -14.46 48.21 10.89
C ARG A 772 -14.15 46.73 11.18
N GLU A 773 -14.30 45.87 10.18
CA GLU A 773 -14.06 44.43 10.30
C GLU A 773 -12.58 44.06 10.48
N ALA A 774 -11.69 44.63 9.67
CA ALA A 774 -10.24 44.39 9.75
C ALA A 774 -9.60 44.93 11.05
N LEU A 775 -10.08 46.08 11.53
CA LEU A 775 -9.65 46.65 12.82
C LEU A 775 -10.12 45.75 13.98
N ASN A 776 -11.38 45.31 13.97
CA ASN A 776 -11.96 44.49 15.06
C ASN A 776 -11.26 43.14 15.24
N GLN A 777 -10.80 42.46 14.18
CA GLN A 777 -10.04 41.22 14.34
C GLN A 777 -8.64 41.46 14.94
N THR A 778 -8.01 42.60 14.62
CA THR A 778 -6.68 42.96 15.14
C THR A 778 -6.73 43.26 16.63
N TYR A 779 -7.74 44.02 17.09
CA TYR A 779 -7.97 44.28 18.51
C TYR A 779 -8.32 43.00 19.29
N TYR A 780 -9.09 42.08 18.69
CA TYR A 780 -9.48 40.83 19.35
C TYR A 780 -8.26 39.95 19.65
N ARG A 781 -7.46 39.65 18.62
CA ARG A 781 -6.32 38.73 18.73
C ARG A 781 -5.23 39.23 19.67
N LYS A 782 -4.84 40.51 19.55
CA LYS A 782 -3.77 41.09 20.38
C LYS A 782 -4.17 41.24 21.85
N THR A 783 -5.43 41.57 22.10
CA THR A 783 -5.94 41.71 23.47
C THR A 783 -6.04 40.34 24.16
N LEU A 784 -6.52 39.31 23.45
CA LEU A 784 -6.62 37.93 23.97
C LEU A 784 -5.25 37.32 24.28
N GLU A 785 -4.27 37.48 23.39
CA GLU A 785 -2.90 36.99 23.59
C GLU A 785 -2.21 37.63 24.81
N ALA A 786 -2.39 38.94 25.00
CA ALA A 786 -1.81 39.68 26.11
C ALA A 786 -2.45 39.30 27.47
N LEU A 787 -3.77 39.11 27.50
CA LEU A 787 -4.50 38.64 28.68
C LEU A 787 -4.10 37.20 29.06
N HIS A 788 -3.87 36.33 28.07
CA HIS A 788 -3.41 34.96 28.31
C HIS A 788 -1.98 34.90 28.87
N LYS A 789 -1.05 35.77 28.40
CA LYS A 789 0.31 35.85 28.95
C LYS A 789 0.33 36.25 30.43
N VAL A 790 -0.55 37.17 30.82
CA VAL A 790 -0.68 37.57 32.24
C VAL A 790 -1.22 36.39 33.05
N TYR A 791 -2.27 35.72 32.57
CA TYR A 791 -2.82 34.51 33.20
C TYR A 791 -1.76 33.41 33.42
N GLN A 792 -0.87 33.16 32.45
CA GLN A 792 0.21 32.18 32.58
C GLN A 792 1.18 32.49 33.74
N SER A 793 1.44 33.76 34.02
CA SER A 793 2.38 34.19 35.05
C SER A 793 1.80 34.17 36.47
N SER A 794 0.52 34.54 36.63
CA SER A 794 -0.13 34.67 37.94
C SER A 794 -1.05 33.50 38.29
N ARG A 795 -1.32 32.56 37.37
CA ARG A 795 -2.28 31.44 37.50
C ARG A 795 -3.74 31.86 37.75
N PHE A 796 -4.03 33.16 37.74
CA PHE A 796 -5.36 33.76 37.68
C PHE A 796 -5.30 35.02 36.81
N ILE A 797 -6.44 35.45 36.25
CA ILE A 797 -6.51 36.64 35.39
C ILE A 797 -6.41 37.88 36.30
N ASP A 798 -5.19 38.35 36.50
CA ASP A 798 -4.89 39.57 37.26
C ASP A 798 -5.04 40.78 36.33
N LEU A 799 -6.14 41.51 36.53
CA LEU A 799 -6.49 42.68 35.72
C LEU A 799 -5.55 43.86 35.99
N GLU A 800 -4.96 43.97 37.19
CA GLU A 800 -4.01 45.04 37.52
C GLU A 800 -2.67 44.80 36.83
N LEU A 801 -2.14 43.58 36.87
CA LEU A 801 -0.95 43.17 36.11
C LEU A 801 -1.14 43.34 34.61
N TYR A 802 -2.32 43.01 34.10
CA TYR A 802 -2.66 43.24 32.69
C TYR A 802 -2.68 44.72 32.34
N ASP A 803 -3.26 45.57 33.19
CA ASP A 803 -3.33 47.00 32.92
C ASP A 803 -1.95 47.67 33.05
N ILE A 804 -1.06 47.16 33.91
CA ILE A 804 0.36 47.53 33.97
C ILE A 804 1.09 47.11 32.68
N TYR A 805 0.92 45.86 32.24
CA TYR A 805 1.50 45.32 31.01
C TYR A 805 1.06 46.15 29.78
N ARG A 806 -0.23 46.43 29.66
CA ARG A 806 -0.83 47.25 28.60
C ARG A 806 -0.28 48.68 28.58
N ARG A 807 -0.07 49.30 29.75
CA ARG A 807 0.53 50.64 29.88
C ARG A 807 2.02 50.65 29.57
N ARG A 808 2.75 49.56 29.87
CA ARG A 808 4.19 49.41 29.60
C ARG A 808 4.49 49.24 28.11
N GLU A 809 3.75 48.36 27.43
CA GLU A 809 3.95 48.04 26.02
C GLU A 809 3.50 49.18 25.07
N LYS A 810 2.66 50.11 25.54
CA LYS A 810 2.16 51.30 24.80
C LYS A 810 1.51 51.00 23.43
N ASP A 811 1.14 49.74 23.16
CA ASP A 811 0.44 49.36 21.94
C ASP A 811 -1.05 49.75 22.04
N LYS A 812 -1.47 50.68 21.17
CA LYS A 812 -2.84 51.21 21.11
C LYS A 812 -3.86 50.18 20.60
N SER A 813 -3.42 48.99 20.18
CA SER A 813 -4.27 47.90 19.71
C SER A 813 -4.71 46.90 20.80
N MET A 814 -4.29 47.10 22.05
CA MET A 814 -4.72 46.32 23.20
C MET A 814 -5.84 47.04 23.99
N LEU A 815 -6.99 46.40 24.12
CA LEU A 815 -8.16 46.97 24.81
C LEU A 815 -8.10 46.74 26.32
N LYS A 816 -8.80 47.57 27.11
CA LYS A 816 -9.07 47.24 28.52
C LYS A 816 -9.94 45.98 28.59
N PHE A 817 -9.79 45.19 29.66
CA PHE A 817 -10.52 43.94 29.82
C PHE A 817 -12.05 44.13 29.75
N GLU A 818 -12.61 45.12 30.44
CA GLU A 818 -14.03 45.48 30.37
C GLU A 818 -14.47 45.78 28.93
N THR A 819 -13.68 46.58 28.20
CA THR A 819 -13.98 46.94 26.81
C THR A 819 -13.84 45.76 25.86
N PHE A 820 -12.93 44.83 26.13
CA PHE A 820 -12.77 43.59 25.38
C PHE A 820 -13.94 42.64 25.62
N CYS A 821 -14.33 42.50 26.89
CA CYS A 821 -15.47 41.73 27.35
C CYS A 821 -16.78 42.24 26.73
N ASP A 822 -17.06 43.53 26.85
CA ASP A 822 -18.24 44.18 26.26
C ASP A 822 -18.28 44.02 24.74
N ARG A 823 -17.13 44.22 24.09
CA ARG A 823 -17.07 44.28 22.62
C ARG A 823 -17.16 42.91 21.94
N TYR A 824 -16.61 41.85 22.53
CA TYR A 824 -16.53 40.54 21.89
C TYR A 824 -17.30 39.43 22.62
N PHE A 825 -17.61 39.64 23.89
CA PHE A 825 -18.32 38.68 24.73
C PHE A 825 -19.61 39.27 25.33
N GLY A 826 -20.03 40.46 24.88
CA GLY A 826 -21.30 41.09 25.28
C GLY A 826 -21.36 41.52 26.74
N GLY A 827 -20.21 41.72 27.38
CA GLY A 827 -20.07 42.10 28.80
C GLY A 827 -20.07 40.91 29.75
N ASP A 828 -20.12 39.68 29.21
CA ASP A 828 -20.03 38.45 29.97
C ASP A 828 -18.58 38.14 30.32
N GLU A 829 -18.18 38.56 31.53
CA GLU A 829 -16.83 38.33 32.04
C GLU A 829 -16.48 36.85 32.16
N PHE A 830 -17.44 35.97 32.37
CA PHE A 830 -17.19 34.54 32.51
C PHE A 830 -16.75 33.95 31.17
N LEU A 831 -17.47 34.26 30.09
CA LEU A 831 -17.13 33.84 28.72
C LEU A 831 -15.81 34.45 28.23
N ALA A 832 -15.54 35.71 28.56
CA ALA A 832 -14.28 36.35 28.23
C ALA A 832 -13.10 35.65 28.94
N ARG A 833 -13.25 35.34 30.24
CA ARG A 833 -12.22 34.62 31.02
C ARG A 833 -12.04 33.18 30.55
N ASP A 834 -13.11 32.49 30.17
CA ASP A 834 -13.07 31.14 29.60
C ASP A 834 -12.33 31.12 28.24
N ALA A 835 -12.66 32.05 27.34
CA ALA A 835 -11.97 32.20 26.06
C ALA A 835 -10.47 32.55 26.21
N ILE A 836 -10.10 33.27 27.28
CA ILE A 836 -8.70 33.55 27.63
C ILE A 836 -8.01 32.30 28.17
N ARG A 837 -8.68 31.47 28.98
CA ARG A 837 -8.12 30.21 29.50
C ARG A 837 -7.89 29.18 28.39
N ASN A 838 -8.83 29.06 27.46
CA ASN A 838 -8.83 28.05 26.38
C ASN A 838 -8.10 28.51 25.10
N TYR A 839 -7.18 29.48 25.22
CA TYR A 839 -6.40 30.00 24.09
C TYR A 839 -5.25 29.04 23.71
N ASN A 840 -5.60 28.06 22.87
CA ASN A 840 -4.78 27.03 22.18
C ASN A 840 -4.55 25.70 22.93
N HIS A 841 -5.18 24.62 22.43
CA HIS A 841 -4.83 23.23 22.74
C HIS A 841 -3.35 22.93 22.48
N ARG A 842 -2.49 23.15 23.48
CA ARG A 842 -1.03 23.02 23.42
C ARG A 842 -0.60 21.94 24.39
N VAL A 843 0.47 21.26 24.01
CA VAL A 843 1.13 20.29 24.90
C VAL A 843 1.81 21.07 26.03
N VAL A 844 1.45 20.79 27.28
CA VAL A 844 2.09 21.40 28.46
C VAL A 844 3.35 20.62 28.83
N SER A 845 3.26 19.30 28.87
CA SER A 845 4.38 18.42 29.17
C SER A 845 4.18 17.02 28.59
N ILE A 846 5.29 16.30 28.42
CA ILE A 846 5.33 14.90 28.01
C ILE A 846 6.17 14.16 29.04
N GLU A 847 5.54 13.23 29.74
CA GLU A 847 6.14 12.44 30.81
C GLU A 847 6.27 10.98 30.32
N PRO A 848 7.49 10.43 30.19
CA PRO A 848 7.64 9.01 29.97
C PRO A 848 7.17 8.25 31.22
N LEU A 849 6.33 7.23 31.03
CA LEU A 849 5.91 6.35 32.12
C LEU A 849 6.83 5.12 32.14
N GLU A 850 7.40 4.81 33.32
CA GLU A 850 8.21 3.59 33.50
C GLU A 850 7.36 2.32 33.42
N GLU A 851 6.08 2.43 33.79
CA GLU A 851 5.12 1.35 33.75
C GLU A 851 4.63 1.08 32.32
N ARG A 852 4.61 -0.19 31.95
CA ARG A 852 4.05 -0.67 30.68
C ARG A 852 2.57 -1.03 30.85
N ARG A 853 1.76 -0.76 29.84
CA ARG A 853 0.29 -0.90 29.91
C ARG A 853 -0.30 -1.48 28.63
N ASP A 854 -1.46 -2.12 28.74
CA ASP A 854 -2.21 -2.63 27.60
C ASP A 854 -2.81 -1.48 26.79
N VAL A 855 -2.62 -1.53 25.48
CA VAL A 855 -3.10 -0.51 24.55
C VAL A 855 -4.11 -1.07 23.56
N TYR A 856 -4.98 -0.18 23.11
CA TYR A 856 -6.17 -0.39 22.32
C TYR A 856 -6.10 0.53 21.09
N ASP A 857 -6.90 0.20 20.09
CA ASP A 857 -7.08 1.05 18.92
C ASP A 857 -8.48 0.84 18.33
N ILE A 858 -8.90 1.81 17.53
CA ILE A 858 -10.11 1.76 16.71
C ILE A 858 -9.77 1.99 15.25
N GLU A 859 -10.66 1.59 14.36
CA GLU A 859 -10.49 1.86 12.94
C GLU A 859 -11.60 2.77 12.43
N VAL A 860 -11.21 3.76 11.64
CA VAL A 860 -12.09 4.71 10.96
C VAL A 860 -11.72 4.69 9.48
N PRO A 861 -12.50 3.99 8.63
CA PRO A 861 -12.02 3.48 7.35
C PRO A 861 -11.80 4.52 6.25
N ASN A 862 -12.51 5.66 6.26
CA ASN A 862 -12.46 6.62 5.15
C ASN A 862 -11.52 7.80 5.39
N THR A 863 -11.44 8.27 6.64
CA THR A 863 -10.69 9.51 6.97
C THR A 863 -9.42 9.23 7.76
N HIS A 864 -9.27 8.02 8.31
CA HIS A 864 -8.06 7.58 9.01
C HIS A 864 -7.65 8.43 10.22
N ASN A 865 -8.58 9.22 10.77
CA ASN A 865 -8.40 10.00 11.99
C ASN A 865 -9.70 10.09 12.78
N PHE A 866 -9.61 10.42 14.06
CA PHE A 866 -10.77 10.62 14.94
C PHE A 866 -10.49 11.64 16.04
N ALA A 867 -11.55 12.19 16.61
CA ALA A 867 -11.46 13.10 17.75
C ALA A 867 -11.59 12.38 19.10
N LEU A 868 -10.67 12.68 20.00
CA LEU A 868 -10.76 12.28 21.40
C LEU A 868 -11.75 13.17 22.17
N ALA A 869 -12.28 12.66 23.28
CA ALA A 869 -13.14 13.44 24.18
C ALA A 869 -12.43 14.66 24.78
N SER A 870 -11.10 14.62 24.87
CA SER A 870 -10.22 15.72 25.27
C SER A 870 -10.18 16.88 24.27
N GLY A 871 -10.82 16.74 23.10
CA GLY A 871 -11.01 17.81 22.14
C GLY A 871 -9.89 17.95 21.10
N VAL A 872 -9.13 16.90 20.81
CA VAL A 872 -8.07 16.89 19.78
C VAL A 872 -8.23 15.76 18.78
N PHE A 873 -7.81 15.99 17.53
CA PHE A 873 -7.81 14.97 16.46
C PHE A 873 -6.48 14.21 16.38
N VAL A 874 -6.57 12.90 16.18
CA VAL A 874 -5.43 11.96 16.17
C VAL A 874 -5.57 10.93 15.04
N HIS A 875 -4.46 10.34 14.58
CA HIS A 875 -4.44 9.44 13.41
C HIS A 875 -4.68 7.96 13.78
N ASN A 876 -5.04 7.12 12.80
CA ASN A 876 -5.12 5.65 12.94
C ASN A 876 -3.77 4.93 12.67
N SER A 877 -3.60 3.66 13.06
CA SER A 877 -2.33 2.93 12.91
C SER A 877 -2.03 2.40 11.47
N ALA A 878 -0.74 2.18 11.13
CA ALA A 878 -0.17 2.00 9.77
C ALA A 878 -0.54 0.72 8.96
N LYS A 879 -1.48 -0.13 9.41
CA LYS A 879 -2.02 -1.28 8.63
C LYS A 879 -2.83 -0.89 7.37
N GLN A 880 -2.80 0.38 6.96
CA GLN A 880 -3.84 1.05 6.16
C GLN A 880 -3.41 1.47 4.75
N GLY A 881 -2.14 1.30 4.35
CA GLY A 881 -1.69 1.58 2.99
C GLY A 881 -1.97 0.47 1.96
N ARG A 882 -2.73 -0.58 2.31
CA ARG A 882 -2.98 -1.76 1.45
C ARG A 882 -4.38 -1.71 0.82
N ASP A 883 -4.53 -2.25 -0.38
CA ASP A 883 -5.86 -2.60 -0.89
C ASP A 883 -6.32 -3.90 -0.23
N ARG A 884 -7.27 -3.77 0.71
CA ARG A 884 -7.83 -4.89 1.48
C ARG A 884 -8.57 -5.91 0.62
N ARG A 885 -8.94 -5.56 -0.61
CA ARG A 885 -9.59 -6.49 -1.53
C ARG A 885 -8.70 -7.70 -1.76
N PHE A 886 -7.40 -7.49 -2.01
CA PHE A 886 -6.50 -8.52 -2.49
C PHE A 886 -5.13 -8.59 -1.81
N GLN A 887 -4.74 -7.58 -1.01
CA GLN A 887 -3.45 -7.59 -0.32
C GLN A 887 -3.62 -7.93 1.16
N ALA A 888 -2.92 -8.94 1.66
CA ALA A 888 -2.80 -9.35 3.05
C ALA A 888 -1.48 -8.84 3.68
N ILE A 889 -1.43 -8.69 5.01
CA ILE A 889 -0.20 -8.31 5.74
C ILE A 889 0.04 -9.29 6.88
N LEU A 890 1.23 -9.88 6.93
CA LEU A 890 1.72 -10.68 8.05
C LEU A 890 2.93 -9.99 8.70
N PRO A 891 2.75 -9.39 9.89
CA PRO A 891 3.86 -8.80 10.63
C PRO A 891 4.72 -9.89 11.29
N LEU A 892 6.03 -9.70 11.24
CA LEU A 892 7.06 -10.59 11.77
C LEU A 892 7.71 -9.93 12.98
N ARG A 893 7.71 -10.61 14.12
CA ARG A 893 8.23 -10.05 15.37
C ARG A 893 9.70 -10.38 15.56
N GLY A 894 10.55 -9.37 15.37
CA GLY A 894 11.99 -9.50 15.50
C GLY A 894 12.60 -10.38 14.40
N LYS A 895 13.86 -10.80 14.60
CA LYS A 895 14.58 -11.63 13.63
C LYS A 895 14.02 -13.05 13.63
N ILE A 896 13.73 -13.56 12.44
CA ILE A 896 13.28 -14.93 12.24
C ILE A 896 14.40 -15.90 12.63
N ILE A 897 14.01 -17.07 13.14
CA ILE A 897 14.97 -18.14 13.43
C ILE A 897 15.66 -18.58 12.14
N ASN A 898 16.99 -18.66 12.17
CA ASN A 898 17.75 -19.18 11.04
C ASN A 898 17.49 -20.69 10.90
N ILE A 899 16.76 -21.08 9.86
CA ILE A 899 16.37 -22.47 9.67
C ILE A 899 17.50 -23.36 9.15
N GLU A 900 18.59 -22.80 8.62
CA GLU A 900 19.78 -23.56 8.21
C GLU A 900 20.39 -24.31 9.41
N LYS A 901 20.31 -23.71 10.60
CA LYS A 901 20.93 -24.17 11.85
C LYS A 901 19.99 -24.93 12.77
N THR A 902 18.75 -25.16 12.34
CA THR A 902 17.65 -25.51 13.24
C THR A 902 17.00 -26.81 12.79
N ASP A 903 16.92 -27.77 13.71
CA ASP A 903 16.20 -29.02 13.49
C ASP A 903 14.68 -28.78 13.32
N ASP A 904 14.03 -29.70 12.60
CA ASP A 904 12.60 -29.58 12.29
C ASP A 904 11.72 -29.41 13.55
N ALA A 905 12.01 -30.09 14.66
CA ALA A 905 11.20 -29.99 15.86
C ALA A 905 11.26 -28.58 16.47
N ARG A 906 12.40 -27.92 16.39
CA ARG A 906 12.57 -26.53 16.84
C ARG A 906 11.97 -25.51 15.86
N ILE A 907 11.93 -25.83 14.56
CA ILE A 907 11.17 -25.05 13.56
C ILE A 907 9.67 -25.06 13.90
N TYR A 908 9.08 -26.22 14.18
CA TYR A 908 7.63 -26.33 14.49
C TYR A 908 7.25 -25.75 15.86
N LYS A 909 8.19 -25.61 16.79
CA LYS A 909 7.97 -24.92 18.08
C LYS A 909 8.00 -23.39 17.96
N ASN A 910 8.50 -22.84 16.85
CA ASN A 910 8.61 -21.40 16.68
C ASN A 910 7.29 -20.81 16.18
N ASN A 911 6.70 -19.91 16.97
CA ASN A 911 5.40 -19.29 16.67
C ASN A 911 5.39 -18.44 15.38
N GLU A 912 6.50 -17.78 15.04
CA GLU A 912 6.61 -16.95 13.84
C GLU A 912 6.59 -17.80 12.57
N ILE A 913 7.38 -18.89 12.57
CA ILE A 913 7.40 -19.86 11.48
C ILE A 913 6.05 -20.57 11.35
N GLN A 914 5.45 -21.01 12.47
CA GLN A 914 4.10 -21.59 12.46
C GLN A 914 3.06 -20.63 11.87
N SER A 915 3.11 -19.36 12.27
CA SER A 915 2.21 -18.34 11.72
C SER A 915 2.39 -18.18 10.22
N MET A 916 3.63 -18.19 9.72
CA MET A 916 3.93 -18.07 8.29
C MET A 916 3.49 -19.31 7.49
N ILE A 917 3.76 -20.52 8.00
CA ILE A 917 3.31 -21.78 7.37
C ILE A 917 1.78 -21.79 7.25
N THR A 918 1.07 -21.47 8.34
CA THR A 918 -0.41 -21.45 8.37
C THR A 918 -0.97 -20.31 7.53
N ALA A 919 -0.35 -19.13 7.54
CA ALA A 919 -0.77 -17.99 6.72
C ALA A 919 -0.61 -18.29 5.22
N LEU A 920 0.52 -18.84 4.80
CA LEU A 920 0.76 -19.08 3.38
C LEU A 920 0.05 -20.34 2.87
N GLY A 921 -0.24 -21.31 3.74
CA GLY A 921 -0.75 -22.61 3.32
C GLY A 921 0.34 -23.52 2.77
N LEU A 922 1.58 -23.39 3.28
CA LEU A 922 2.74 -24.17 2.78
C LEU A 922 2.68 -25.65 3.12
N GLY A 923 1.68 -26.07 3.89
CA GLY A 923 1.59 -27.42 4.42
C GLY A 923 2.79 -27.76 5.30
N ILE A 924 3.15 -29.04 5.30
CA ILE A 924 4.17 -29.58 6.17
C ILE A 924 5.47 -29.78 5.38
N LYS A 925 6.63 -29.57 6.03
CA LYS A 925 7.95 -29.84 5.43
C LYS A 925 8.06 -31.31 5.03
N GLY A 926 8.50 -31.57 3.80
CA GLY A 926 8.63 -32.92 3.22
C GLY A 926 7.45 -33.40 2.38
N ASP A 927 6.23 -32.85 2.57
CA ASP A 927 5.09 -33.18 1.71
C ASP A 927 5.24 -32.54 0.31
N GLU A 928 4.68 -33.17 -0.72
CA GLU A 928 4.61 -32.57 -2.06
C GLU A 928 3.96 -31.19 -1.99
N PHE A 929 4.54 -30.24 -2.73
CA PHE A 929 4.01 -28.87 -2.76
C PHE A 929 2.74 -28.84 -3.60
N ASP A 930 1.61 -28.63 -2.92
CA ASP A 930 0.31 -28.51 -3.55
C ASP A 930 -0.04 -27.02 -3.72
N VAL A 931 0.06 -26.54 -4.96
CA VAL A 931 -0.27 -25.15 -5.32
C VAL A 931 -1.72 -24.82 -4.96
N SER A 932 -2.63 -25.79 -4.99
CA SER A 932 -4.05 -25.55 -4.68
C SER A 932 -4.30 -25.18 -3.21
N GLN A 933 -3.34 -25.46 -2.32
CA GLN A 933 -3.38 -25.08 -0.91
C GLN A 933 -2.72 -23.73 -0.63
N LEU A 934 -1.96 -23.19 -1.59
CA LEU A 934 -1.32 -21.89 -1.47
C LEU A 934 -2.41 -20.80 -1.49
N ARG A 935 -2.41 -19.93 -0.47
CA ARG A 935 -3.47 -18.90 -0.36
C ARG A 935 -3.18 -17.61 -1.11
N TYR A 936 -1.91 -17.35 -1.41
CA TYR A 936 -1.46 -16.12 -2.06
C TYR A 936 -0.42 -16.47 -3.11
N HIS A 937 -0.66 -16.16 -4.38
CA HIS A 937 0.29 -16.39 -5.46
C HIS A 937 1.41 -15.32 -5.49
N LYS A 938 1.31 -14.25 -4.70
CA LYS A 938 2.43 -13.33 -4.52
C LYS A 938 2.77 -13.15 -3.05
N VAL A 939 3.93 -13.65 -2.67
CA VAL A 939 4.52 -13.48 -1.35
C VAL A 939 5.58 -12.39 -1.44
N ILE A 940 5.28 -11.21 -0.92
CA ILE A 940 6.11 -10.01 -1.04
C ILE A 940 6.85 -9.78 0.28
N ILE A 941 8.17 -9.82 0.25
CA ILE A 941 9.04 -9.46 1.38
C ILE A 941 9.21 -7.94 1.38
N MET A 942 8.72 -7.27 2.42
CA MET A 942 8.79 -5.82 2.57
C MET A 942 9.45 -5.48 3.89
N THR A 943 10.78 -5.33 3.84
CA THR A 943 11.66 -5.03 4.98
C THR A 943 12.21 -3.61 4.87
N ASP A 944 12.72 -3.07 5.97
CA ASP A 944 13.33 -1.76 5.99
C ASP A 944 14.62 -1.69 5.13
N ALA A 945 14.89 -0.50 4.61
CA ALA A 945 16.06 -0.12 3.82
C ALA A 945 17.29 0.09 4.74
N ASP A 946 17.60 -0.91 5.57
CA ASP A 946 18.70 -0.88 6.53
C ASP A 946 19.36 -2.25 6.72
N VAL A 947 20.35 -2.31 7.61
CA VAL A 947 21.13 -3.53 7.89
C VAL A 947 20.29 -4.64 8.55
N ASP A 948 19.27 -4.28 9.32
CA ASP A 948 18.41 -5.24 10.01
C ASP A 948 17.35 -5.81 9.06
N GLY A 949 16.78 -4.97 8.21
CA GLY A 949 15.89 -5.37 7.12
C GLY A 949 16.58 -6.27 6.10
N ALA A 950 17.82 -5.94 5.69
CA ALA A 950 18.62 -6.81 4.82
C ALA A 950 18.89 -8.20 5.44
N HIS A 951 19.10 -8.24 6.76
CA HIS A 951 19.28 -9.49 7.49
C HIS A 951 17.99 -10.31 7.56
N ILE A 952 16.85 -9.68 7.85
CA ILE A 952 15.54 -10.34 7.87
C ILE A 952 15.16 -10.86 6.48
N ARG A 953 15.42 -10.07 5.44
CA ARG A 953 15.26 -10.49 4.04
C ARG A 953 16.08 -11.75 3.77
N THR A 954 17.35 -11.78 4.18
CA THR A 954 18.20 -12.97 4.03
C THR A 954 17.63 -14.18 4.75
N LEU A 955 17.16 -14.02 5.99
CA LEU A 955 16.53 -15.09 6.78
C LEU A 955 15.25 -15.63 6.13
N LEU A 956 14.41 -14.75 5.56
CA LEU A 956 13.20 -15.13 4.83
C LEU A 956 13.52 -15.88 3.53
N LEU A 957 14.52 -15.42 2.78
CA LEU A 957 14.96 -16.12 1.57
C LEU A 957 15.52 -17.51 1.91
N THR A 958 16.31 -17.63 2.97
CA THR A 958 16.76 -18.93 3.48
C THR A 958 15.57 -19.80 3.91
N PHE A 959 14.56 -19.19 4.56
CA PHE A 959 13.34 -19.89 4.93
C PHE A 959 12.64 -20.52 3.71
N PHE A 960 12.35 -19.72 2.68
CA PHE A 960 11.66 -20.20 1.49
C PHE A 960 12.49 -21.23 0.73
N TYR A 961 13.79 -20.97 0.57
CA TYR A 961 14.70 -21.88 -0.12
C TYR A 961 14.77 -23.27 0.54
N ARG A 962 14.89 -23.33 1.87
CA ARG A 962 15.05 -24.60 2.61
C ARG A 962 13.74 -25.28 3.01
N TYR A 963 12.66 -24.53 3.24
CA TYR A 963 11.39 -25.09 3.69
C TYR A 963 10.50 -25.56 2.53
N LYS A 964 10.35 -24.72 1.49
CA LYS A 964 9.55 -25.01 0.28
C LYS A 964 10.16 -24.32 -0.94
N ARG A 965 11.25 -24.90 -1.45
CA ARG A 965 11.97 -24.41 -2.63
C ARG A 965 11.07 -24.19 -3.84
N ALA A 966 10.09 -25.08 -4.06
CA ALA A 966 9.11 -24.99 -5.14
C ALA A 966 8.37 -23.64 -5.20
N LEU A 967 8.19 -22.94 -4.07
CA LEU A 967 7.60 -21.61 -4.03
C LEU A 967 8.45 -20.57 -4.77
N VAL A 968 9.78 -20.71 -4.70
CA VAL A 968 10.75 -19.88 -5.40
C VAL A 968 10.91 -20.33 -6.84
N ASP A 969 11.05 -21.65 -7.08
CA ASP A 969 11.20 -22.20 -8.44
C ASP A 969 9.99 -21.85 -9.34
N GLN A 970 8.77 -21.78 -8.78
CA GLN A 970 7.55 -21.38 -9.49
C GLN A 970 7.32 -19.85 -9.53
N GLY A 971 8.22 -19.05 -8.96
CA GLY A 971 8.20 -17.59 -9.10
C GLY A 971 7.17 -16.85 -8.24
N TYR A 972 6.78 -17.38 -7.08
CA TYR A 972 5.78 -16.73 -6.20
C TYR A 972 6.37 -15.78 -5.15
N VAL A 973 7.70 -15.71 -5.01
CA VAL A 973 8.38 -14.87 -4.00
C VAL A 973 8.94 -13.59 -4.65
N TYR A 974 8.63 -12.45 -4.04
CA TYR A 974 8.99 -11.13 -4.51
C TYR A 974 9.61 -10.29 -3.38
N ILE A 975 10.40 -9.29 -3.74
CA ILE A 975 10.97 -8.30 -2.81
C ILE A 975 10.42 -6.93 -3.20
N ALA A 976 9.89 -6.19 -2.23
CA ALA A 976 9.43 -4.83 -2.43
C ALA A 976 10.61 -3.85 -2.52
N CYS A 977 10.51 -2.84 -3.39
CA CYS A 977 11.51 -1.81 -3.56
C CYS A 977 10.94 -0.44 -3.12
N PRO A 978 11.03 -0.07 -1.83
CA PRO A 978 10.64 1.26 -1.38
C PRO A 978 11.64 2.34 -1.89
N PRO A 979 11.20 3.60 -2.04
CA PRO A 979 12.09 4.69 -2.44
C PRO A 979 13.08 5.04 -1.31
N LEU A 980 14.29 5.44 -1.68
CA LEU A 980 15.35 5.83 -0.75
C LEU A 980 15.24 7.30 -0.36
N TYR A 981 14.82 8.14 -1.31
CA TYR A 981 14.77 9.59 -1.15
C TYR A 981 13.43 10.15 -1.54
N LYS A 982 13.01 11.19 -0.82
CA LYS A 982 11.96 12.12 -1.22
C LYS A 982 12.59 13.51 -1.39
N VAL A 983 12.44 14.06 -2.59
CA VAL A 983 12.96 15.39 -2.94
C VAL A 983 11.79 16.35 -3.10
N GLU A 984 11.75 17.39 -2.26
CA GLU A 984 10.69 18.39 -2.27
C GLU A 984 11.20 19.71 -2.83
N ARG A 985 10.46 20.26 -3.80
CA ARG A 985 10.73 21.58 -4.38
C ARG A 985 9.42 22.35 -4.54
N GLY A 986 9.21 23.33 -3.66
CA GLY A 986 8.00 24.16 -3.66
C GLY A 986 6.75 23.33 -3.34
N ARG A 987 5.89 23.11 -4.33
CA ARG A 987 4.68 22.27 -4.20
C ARG A 987 4.84 20.85 -4.76
N ASN A 988 5.94 20.58 -5.45
CA ASN A 988 6.20 19.30 -6.10
C ASN A 988 7.07 18.43 -5.20
N HIS A 989 6.83 17.12 -5.25
CA HIS A 989 7.65 16.12 -4.58
C HIS A 989 7.98 15.00 -5.57
N TYR A 990 9.19 14.46 -5.46
CA TYR A 990 9.72 13.41 -6.31
C TYR A 990 10.28 12.30 -5.42
N TYR A 991 10.10 11.04 -5.82
CA TYR A 991 10.68 9.89 -5.14
C TYR A 991 11.83 9.35 -5.98
N CYS A 992 12.96 9.07 -5.34
CA CYS A 992 14.13 8.48 -6.01
C CYS A 992 14.47 7.15 -5.32
N TYR A 993 14.72 6.13 -6.12
CA TYR A 993 15.00 4.76 -5.69
C TYR A 993 16.51 4.45 -5.70
N SER A 994 17.34 5.36 -6.22
CA SER A 994 18.79 5.24 -6.19
C SER A 994 19.50 6.59 -6.05
N ASP A 995 20.76 6.57 -5.62
CA ASP A 995 21.63 7.75 -5.62
C ASP A 995 21.82 8.32 -7.04
N ARG A 996 21.82 7.46 -8.07
CA ARG A 996 21.92 7.86 -9.47
C ARG A 996 20.71 8.68 -9.90
N GLU A 997 19.50 8.21 -9.58
CA GLU A 997 18.26 8.94 -9.88
C GLU A 997 18.21 10.28 -9.15
N LEU A 998 18.63 10.32 -7.88
CA LEU A 998 18.72 11.57 -7.12
C LEU A 998 19.66 12.57 -7.81
N ASN A 999 20.85 12.13 -8.21
CA ASN A 999 21.83 12.97 -8.89
C ASN A 999 21.34 13.43 -10.25
N GLN A 1000 20.69 12.56 -11.04
CA GLN A 1000 20.11 12.92 -12.34
C GLN A 1000 18.97 13.92 -12.18
N LEU A 1001 18.08 13.75 -11.20
CA LEU A 1001 17.00 14.69 -10.93
C LEU A 1001 17.57 16.08 -10.58
N VAL A 1002 18.58 16.12 -9.70
CA VAL A 1002 19.24 17.36 -9.28
C VAL A 1002 20.01 18.02 -10.44
N GLN A 1003 20.70 17.26 -11.29
CA GLN A 1003 21.51 17.81 -12.38
C GLN A 1003 20.70 18.23 -13.61
N ASN A 1004 19.66 17.47 -13.96
CA ASN A 1004 18.94 17.64 -15.24
C ASN A 1004 17.65 18.45 -15.10
N GLU A 1005 16.91 18.31 -13.99
CA GLU A 1005 15.63 19.01 -13.82
C GLU A 1005 15.75 20.30 -12.99
N PHE A 1006 16.74 20.38 -12.11
CA PHE A 1006 16.87 21.52 -11.19
C PHE A 1006 17.94 22.51 -11.69
N PRO A 1007 17.63 23.82 -11.76
CA PRO A 1007 18.63 24.85 -12.00
C PRO A 1007 19.75 24.80 -10.95
N ALA A 1008 20.98 25.17 -11.32
CA ALA A 1008 22.15 25.12 -10.42
C ALA A 1008 21.99 25.87 -9.06
N ASN A 1009 21.04 26.81 -8.97
CA ASN A 1009 20.73 27.57 -7.74
C ASN A 1009 19.34 27.24 -7.15
N ALA A 1010 18.75 26.08 -7.48
CA ALA A 1010 17.44 25.70 -6.98
C ALA A 1010 17.49 25.35 -5.48
N ASN A 1011 16.52 25.84 -4.72
CA ASN A 1011 16.34 25.46 -3.32
C ASN A 1011 15.37 24.28 -3.25
N TYR A 1012 15.82 23.14 -2.72
CA TYR A 1012 15.06 21.91 -2.56
C TYR A 1012 15.46 21.20 -1.27
N THR A 1013 14.56 20.40 -0.72
CA THR A 1013 14.76 19.63 0.51
C THR A 1013 14.84 18.15 0.16
N ILE A 1014 15.82 17.43 0.69
CA ILE A 1014 15.96 15.98 0.53
C ILE A 1014 15.66 15.32 1.87
N GLN A 1015 14.70 14.40 1.88
CA GLN A 1015 14.44 13.48 2.98
C GLN A 1015 14.91 12.08 2.55
N ARG A 1016 15.79 11.45 3.33
CA ARG A 1016 16.16 10.05 3.15
C ARG A 1016 15.29 9.19 4.07
N PHE A 1017 14.65 8.16 3.52
CA PHE A 1017 13.90 7.18 4.29
C PHE A 1017 14.88 6.15 4.88
N LYS A 1018 14.75 5.86 6.18
CA LYS A 1018 15.55 4.82 6.86
C LYS A 1018 14.74 3.57 7.20
N GLY A 1019 13.41 3.70 7.29
CA GLY A 1019 12.52 2.58 7.56
C GLY A 1019 11.12 2.87 7.01
N LEU A 1020 10.37 1.80 6.75
CA LEU A 1020 9.02 1.86 6.18
C LEU A 1020 8.06 2.62 7.09
N GLY A 1021 8.32 2.64 8.41
CA GLY A 1021 7.55 3.41 9.39
C GLY A 1021 7.69 4.93 9.30
N GLU A 1022 8.67 5.44 8.53
CA GLU A 1022 8.83 6.88 8.27
C GLU A 1022 7.95 7.37 7.11
N MET A 1023 7.37 6.45 6.34
CA MET A 1023 6.50 6.75 5.21
C MET A 1023 5.04 6.85 5.65
N MET A 1024 4.34 7.88 5.17
CA MET A 1024 2.88 7.96 5.36
C MET A 1024 2.18 6.86 4.55
N PRO A 1025 1.01 6.33 4.99
CA PRO A 1025 0.34 5.24 4.29
C PRO A 1025 0.04 5.50 2.80
N GLY A 1026 -0.35 6.73 2.44
CA GLY A 1026 -0.54 7.11 1.04
C GLY A 1026 0.77 7.08 0.23
N GLN A 1027 1.88 7.50 0.84
CA GLN A 1027 3.20 7.41 0.19
C GLN A 1027 3.60 5.96 -0.02
N LEU A 1028 3.46 5.12 1.02
CA LEU A 1028 3.76 3.69 0.95
C LEU A 1028 2.91 2.98 -0.12
N TRP A 1029 1.64 3.35 -0.25
CA TRP A 1029 0.77 2.88 -1.33
C TRP A 1029 1.31 3.33 -2.69
N ASP A 1030 1.44 4.63 -2.92
CA ASP A 1030 1.80 5.21 -4.22
C ASP A 1030 3.19 4.77 -4.71
N THR A 1031 4.12 4.45 -3.82
CA THR A 1031 5.50 4.14 -4.20
C THR A 1031 5.83 2.65 -4.19
N THR A 1032 5.19 1.87 -3.32
CA THR A 1032 5.69 0.52 -2.97
C THR A 1032 4.61 -0.57 -3.02
N MET A 1033 3.34 -0.25 -2.73
CA MET A 1033 2.28 -1.27 -2.64
C MET A 1033 1.27 -1.26 -3.79
N ASN A 1034 1.07 -0.13 -4.49
CA ASN A 1034 0.13 0.00 -5.59
C ASN A 1034 0.63 -0.77 -6.83
N PRO A 1035 -0.11 -1.77 -7.35
CA PRO A 1035 0.30 -2.53 -8.54
C PRO A 1035 0.55 -1.70 -9.80
N GLU A 1036 -0.04 -0.51 -9.93
CA GLU A 1036 0.12 0.35 -11.11
C GLU A 1036 1.43 1.12 -11.10
N THR A 1037 2.01 1.39 -9.92
CA THR A 1037 3.17 2.29 -9.78
C THR A 1037 4.38 1.63 -9.14
N ARG A 1038 4.20 0.52 -8.41
CA ARG A 1038 5.29 -0.15 -7.70
C ARG A 1038 6.23 -0.91 -8.64
N THR A 1039 7.46 -1.10 -8.17
CA THR A 1039 8.43 -2.03 -8.74
C THR A 1039 8.69 -3.15 -7.74
N LEU A 1040 8.61 -4.41 -8.20
CA LEU A 1040 8.95 -5.59 -7.39
C LEU A 1040 10.10 -6.35 -8.05
N LYS A 1041 11.02 -6.88 -7.25
CA LYS A 1041 12.03 -7.83 -7.72
C LYS A 1041 11.52 -9.25 -7.51
N GLN A 1042 11.30 -10.00 -8.59
CA GLN A 1042 10.96 -11.42 -8.51
C GLN A 1042 12.23 -12.22 -8.18
N VAL A 1043 12.13 -13.16 -7.25
CA VAL A 1043 13.26 -14.00 -6.83
C VAL A 1043 13.29 -15.26 -7.70
N GLU A 1044 14.42 -15.49 -8.38
CA GLU A 1044 14.66 -16.69 -9.18
C GLU A 1044 15.93 -17.42 -8.69
N ILE A 1045 15.98 -18.73 -8.94
CA ILE A 1045 17.17 -19.55 -8.67
C ILE A 1045 17.82 -19.88 -10.01
N GLU A 1046 18.85 -19.13 -10.38
CA GLU A 1046 19.63 -19.39 -11.60
C GLU A 1046 20.48 -20.66 -11.44
N ASP A 1047 21.27 -20.72 -10.36
CA ASP A 1047 22.08 -21.87 -10.00
C ASP A 1047 21.79 -22.28 -8.55
N ALA A 1048 21.19 -23.46 -8.40
CA ALA A 1048 20.84 -23.98 -7.08
C ALA A 1048 22.04 -24.53 -6.31
N ALA A 1049 23.10 -24.96 -7.01
CA ALA A 1049 24.32 -25.44 -6.37
C ALA A 1049 25.08 -24.26 -5.76
N GLU A 1050 25.21 -23.19 -6.53
CA GLU A 1050 25.76 -21.91 -6.08
C GLU A 1050 24.91 -21.32 -4.96
N ALA A 1051 23.58 -21.23 -5.13
CA ALA A 1051 22.68 -20.73 -4.10
C ALA A 1051 22.75 -21.56 -2.81
N ASP A 1052 22.77 -22.91 -2.92
CA ASP A 1052 23.00 -23.81 -1.78
C ASP A 1052 24.29 -23.48 -1.05
N ARG A 1053 25.40 -23.35 -1.79
CA ARG A 1053 26.70 -23.01 -1.20
C ARG A 1053 26.67 -21.65 -0.51
N ILE A 1054 26.12 -20.62 -1.16
CA ILE A 1054 26.02 -19.26 -0.62
C ILE A 1054 25.18 -19.27 0.67
N PHE A 1055 24.01 -19.92 0.67
CA PHE A 1055 23.21 -20.04 1.89
C PHE A 1055 23.94 -20.81 2.99
N THR A 1056 24.66 -21.88 2.69
CA THR A 1056 25.46 -22.61 3.68
C THR A 1056 26.62 -21.76 4.23
N VAL A 1057 27.31 -20.97 3.40
CA VAL A 1057 28.39 -20.07 3.86
C VAL A 1057 27.84 -18.96 4.77
N LEU A 1058 26.80 -18.26 4.30
CA LEU A 1058 26.24 -17.10 4.99
C LEU A 1058 25.43 -17.51 6.22
N MET A 1059 24.68 -18.61 6.15
CA MET A 1059 23.69 -19.00 7.15
C MET A 1059 24.05 -20.26 7.93
N GLY A 1060 25.05 -21.03 7.51
CA GLY A 1060 25.49 -22.25 8.20
C GLY A 1060 26.30 -22.02 9.49
N ASP A 1061 26.71 -23.12 10.12
CA ASP A 1061 27.32 -23.10 11.45
C ASP A 1061 28.79 -22.71 11.51
N ARG A 1062 29.49 -22.82 10.40
CA ARG A 1062 30.92 -22.54 10.32
C ARG A 1062 31.19 -21.04 10.17
N VAL A 1063 31.95 -20.50 11.11
CA VAL A 1063 32.31 -19.06 11.14
C VAL A 1063 33.44 -18.73 10.17
N ALA A 1064 34.43 -19.62 10.02
CA ALA A 1064 35.61 -19.37 9.19
C ALA A 1064 35.28 -19.14 7.69
N PRO A 1065 34.47 -20.00 7.03
CA PRO A 1065 33.99 -19.77 5.66
C PRO A 1065 33.32 -18.42 5.45
N ARG A 1066 32.42 -18.07 6.37
CA ARG A 1066 31.68 -16.81 6.33
C ARG A 1066 32.61 -15.61 6.45
N ARG A 1067 33.60 -15.71 7.34
CA ARG A 1067 34.59 -14.67 7.54
C ARG A 1067 35.46 -14.50 6.28
N GLU A 1068 35.96 -15.58 5.71
CA GLU A 1068 36.73 -15.55 4.46
C GLU A 1068 35.90 -14.95 3.31
N PHE A 1069 34.62 -15.31 3.22
CA PHE A 1069 33.68 -14.72 2.26
C PHE A 1069 33.57 -13.20 2.45
N ILE A 1070 33.34 -12.74 3.68
CA ILE A 1070 33.24 -11.29 3.98
C ILE A 1070 34.58 -10.57 3.69
N GLU A 1071 35.72 -11.17 4.04
CA GLU A 1071 37.04 -10.57 3.78
C GLU A 1071 37.38 -10.54 2.28
N THR A 1072 36.92 -11.52 1.50
CA THR A 1072 37.18 -11.64 0.05
C THR A 1072 36.28 -10.73 -0.77
N TYR A 1073 34.98 -10.67 -0.45
CA TYR A 1073 33.98 -9.94 -1.23
C TYR A 1073 33.65 -8.57 -0.64
N GLY A 1074 33.81 -8.37 0.67
CA GLY A 1074 33.55 -7.09 1.35
C GLY A 1074 34.26 -5.89 0.71
N PRO A 1075 35.59 -5.95 0.48
CA PRO A 1075 36.33 -4.85 -0.16
C PRO A 1075 35.96 -4.64 -1.65
N LYS A 1076 35.37 -5.66 -2.29
CA LYS A 1076 34.94 -5.62 -3.71
C LYS A 1076 33.53 -5.07 -3.88
N LEU A 1077 32.78 -4.95 -2.78
CA LEU A 1077 31.43 -4.39 -2.80
C LEU A 1077 31.51 -2.86 -2.85
N ASN A 1078 30.91 -2.30 -3.88
CA ASN A 1078 30.74 -0.86 -4.00
C ASN A 1078 29.50 -0.45 -3.21
N ILE A 1079 29.66 0.47 -2.25
CA ILE A 1079 28.57 0.92 -1.38
C ILE A 1079 27.45 1.60 -2.17
N THR A 1080 27.75 2.18 -3.34
CA THR A 1080 26.74 2.78 -4.22
C THR A 1080 25.88 1.76 -4.96
N ASP A 1081 26.32 0.51 -5.03
CA ASP A 1081 25.64 -0.59 -5.74
C ASP A 1081 24.87 -1.48 -4.74
N LEU A 1082 25.00 -1.21 -3.44
CA LEU A 1082 24.20 -1.83 -2.40
C LEU A 1082 22.84 -1.11 -2.34
N ASP A 1083 21.78 -1.85 -2.68
CA ASP A 1083 20.39 -1.50 -2.34
C ASP A 1083 20.25 -1.44 -0.81
N ILE A 1084 20.68 -0.32 -0.21
CA ILE A 1084 20.19 0.14 1.09
C ILE A 1084 19.03 1.06 0.79
#